data_AF-A0A522H6W0-F1
#
_entry.id   AF-A0A522H6W0-F1
#
_cell.length_a   1.000
_cell.length_b   1.000
_cell.length_c   1.000
_cell.angle_alpha   90.00
_cell.angle_beta   90.00
_cell.angle_gamma   90.00
#
_symmetry.space_group_name_H-M   'P 1'
#
loop_
_entity.id
_entity.type
_entity.pdbx_description
1 polymer ?
#
loop_
_entity_poly.entity_id
_entity_poly.type
_entity_poly.pdbx_seq_one_letter_code
_entity_poly.pdbx_strand_id
1 'polypeptide(L)'
;MARLGALCEDSDRAGVEKALTGLIHDPATPAALCAFSQAAVAYRQAVDQLAALQRQIMIRHLKPRDHRAFHAGRDFGPGPAQQRKMLYDVDGMSREGDSLVHFLAMRLDQQTRASDGSRNAVNAHLMSGLTSSLKAFEASAAVMAQSKRIFGAETAEYMAMFQRVLGMSEHPKVRATVEHALSNYRNGRKTLIFCERVETLNEIEIMMRSRIKPAEVTEVDLQAKRKNLLDEAGFVDLPLARIFARASQVDAPEMERLLAQWRPDAVAFALNCLSRSRVSPSERRVFRLLDLWLLVQLGKMRRVKDSAMNLFGQLCKMAGSDEEQGWLTTALHSADGLSTVSAPAAQDLVHRHAETFFARPLNLWDADDTGSFAKHLWALLQSEASQLVDSGTDTKLVAPGFFDTVLDLQTGLRKVLLRPDLFRTYLDPMLAHPLSEPRMPEIMRAVHDGVRARRGLGESMWKRMVRFLLSLCDANGSMNTDDHTNTRRRSLWRGVNLQRSRTGIRHDEEAASGANRDDDYAVRTLDGSMKSDGRIVLCAAFNSPLAPDILICTSIGSEGIDLHRECAEVIHHDLPWNPARLEQRIGRVDRVGSLAEAIRADQSGPGFVHVGVPFQQQSYERFQYSVLLARAQRFEVLLGKPDFALPLDEEAQDEHEQGRVREVVTDEDLTLETPSPSLPEELACWFRVDLSLRGCSG
;
A
#
# COMPACT_ATOMS: atom_id res chain seq x y z
N MET A 1 16.81 -25.77 30.04
CA MET A 1 16.90 -24.91 28.84
C MET A 1 18.32 -24.44 28.56
N ALA A 2 19.01 -23.68 29.41
CA ALA A 2 20.40 -23.25 29.14
C ALA A 2 21.38 -24.41 28.82
N ARG A 3 21.30 -25.53 29.57
CA ARG A 3 22.05 -26.76 29.26
C ARG A 3 21.65 -27.44 27.94
N LEU A 4 20.38 -27.37 27.56
CA LEU A 4 19.88 -27.90 26.27
C LEU A 4 20.29 -27.01 25.11
N GLY A 5 20.28 -25.68 25.29
CA GLY A 5 20.81 -24.71 24.34
C GLY A 5 22.28 -24.94 24.05
N ALA A 6 23.12 -25.04 25.08
CA ALA A 6 24.55 -25.34 24.92
C ALA A 6 24.84 -26.73 24.29
N LEU A 7 23.90 -27.67 24.36
CA LEU A 7 24.01 -28.98 23.72
C LEU A 7 23.56 -28.99 22.25
N CYS A 8 22.80 -27.98 21.83
CA CYS A 8 22.20 -27.89 20.49
C CYS A 8 22.74 -26.73 19.65
N GLU A 9 23.52 -25.82 20.24
CA GLU A 9 24.26 -24.77 19.51
C GLU A 9 25.08 -25.39 18.36
N ASP A 10 24.93 -24.83 17.16
CA ASP A 10 25.58 -25.25 15.91
C ASP A 10 25.33 -26.71 15.46
N SER A 11 24.31 -27.38 16.02
CA SER A 11 23.99 -28.77 15.69
C SER A 11 22.99 -28.87 14.54
N ASP A 12 23.25 -29.75 13.57
CA ASP A 12 22.26 -30.12 12.55
C ASP A 12 21.16 -31.05 13.12
N ARG A 13 20.19 -31.43 12.29
CA ARG A 13 19.05 -32.27 12.71
C ARG A 13 19.49 -33.61 13.32
N ALA A 14 20.59 -34.18 12.83
CA ALA A 14 21.16 -35.43 13.33
C ALA A 14 21.94 -35.21 14.64
N GLY A 15 22.59 -34.05 14.78
CA GLY A 15 23.25 -33.62 16.02
C GLY A 15 22.29 -33.53 17.20
N VAL A 16 21.12 -32.89 17.02
CA VAL A 16 20.10 -32.77 18.08
C VAL A 16 19.54 -34.14 18.49
N GLU A 17 19.26 -35.02 17.52
CA GLU A 17 18.77 -36.38 17.79
C GLU A 17 19.81 -37.22 18.56
N LYS A 18 21.09 -37.12 18.17
CA LYS A 18 22.19 -37.79 18.85
C LYS A 18 22.39 -37.26 20.28
N ALA A 19 22.26 -35.96 20.49
CA ALA A 19 22.37 -35.34 21.81
C ALA A 19 21.24 -35.82 22.75
N LEU A 20 19.98 -35.81 22.28
CA LEU A 20 18.84 -36.31 23.05
C LEU A 20 18.96 -37.82 23.33
N THR A 21 19.40 -38.61 22.34
CA THR A 21 19.63 -40.05 22.53
C THR A 21 20.75 -40.31 23.54
N GLY A 22 21.81 -39.52 23.52
CA GLY A 22 22.90 -39.56 24.50
C GLY A 22 22.39 -39.31 25.93
N LEU A 23 21.51 -38.32 26.13
CA LEU A 23 20.89 -38.04 27.43
C LEU A 23 20.01 -39.19 27.93
N ILE A 24 19.38 -39.96 27.04
CA ILE A 24 18.58 -41.13 27.42
C ILE A 24 19.46 -42.25 27.98
N HIS A 25 20.68 -42.40 27.45
CA HIS A 25 21.58 -43.52 27.78
C HIS A 25 22.60 -43.15 28.87
N ASP A 26 22.72 -41.87 29.23
CA ASP A 26 23.59 -41.42 30.31
C ASP A 26 22.91 -41.62 31.68
N PRO A 27 23.41 -42.51 32.54
CA PRO A 27 22.85 -42.77 33.86
C PRO A 27 22.96 -41.58 34.83
N ALA A 28 23.78 -40.58 34.53
CA ALA A 28 23.88 -39.35 35.31
C ALA A 28 22.78 -38.32 34.99
N THR A 29 21.94 -38.59 33.98
CA THR A 29 20.89 -37.66 33.53
C THR A 29 19.72 -37.63 34.51
N PRO A 30 19.24 -36.43 34.92
CA PRO A 30 18.05 -36.31 35.76
C PRO A 30 16.82 -36.98 35.13
N ALA A 31 16.01 -37.67 35.93
CA ALA A 31 14.84 -38.44 35.47
C ALA A 31 13.87 -37.62 34.59
N ALA A 32 13.62 -36.36 34.96
CA ALA A 32 12.77 -35.46 34.16
C ALA A 32 13.36 -35.14 32.78
N LEU A 33 14.69 -35.00 32.67
CA LEU A 33 15.36 -34.73 31.40
C LEU A 33 15.44 -35.99 30.53
N CYS A 34 15.62 -37.16 31.14
CA CYS A 34 15.54 -38.45 30.46
C CYS A 34 14.13 -38.69 29.89
N ALA A 35 13.08 -38.49 30.71
CA ALA A 35 11.69 -38.60 30.26
C ALA A 35 11.33 -37.62 29.14
N PHE A 36 11.78 -36.36 29.25
CA PHE A 36 11.64 -35.38 28.17
C PHE A 36 12.34 -35.84 26.89
N SER A 37 13.57 -36.34 26.98
CA SER A 37 14.35 -36.79 25.81
C SER A 37 13.71 -38.00 25.14
N GLN A 38 13.18 -38.96 25.93
CA GLN A 38 12.42 -40.11 25.41
C GLN A 38 11.15 -39.66 24.68
N ALA A 39 10.35 -38.78 25.30
CA ALA A 39 9.14 -38.24 24.70
C ALA A 39 9.45 -37.44 23.41
N ALA A 40 10.55 -36.69 23.41
CA ALA A 40 10.99 -35.89 22.27
C ALA A 40 11.35 -36.77 21.06
N VAL A 41 12.13 -37.83 21.27
CA VAL A 41 12.50 -38.80 20.23
C VAL A 41 11.28 -39.58 19.74
N ALA A 42 10.42 -40.05 20.63
CA ALA A 42 9.18 -40.74 20.26
C ALA A 42 8.24 -39.84 19.43
N TYR A 43 8.08 -38.58 19.82
CA TYR A 43 7.32 -37.59 19.06
C TYR A 43 7.90 -37.41 17.65
N ARG A 44 9.23 -37.25 17.52
CA ARG A 44 9.88 -37.10 16.21
C ARG A 44 9.62 -38.31 15.31
N GLN A 45 9.75 -39.51 15.84
CA GLN A 45 9.47 -40.75 15.11
C GLN A 45 8.01 -40.82 14.63
N ALA A 46 7.06 -40.43 15.49
CA ALA A 46 5.64 -40.37 15.13
C ALA A 46 5.38 -39.34 14.02
N VAL A 47 6.03 -38.18 14.07
CA VAL A 47 5.96 -37.14 13.03
C VAL A 47 6.52 -37.66 11.70
N ASP A 48 7.66 -38.35 11.71
CA ASP A 48 8.27 -38.89 10.49
C ASP A 48 7.41 -40.01 9.87
N GLN A 49 6.77 -40.86 10.70
CA GLN A 49 5.79 -41.85 10.24
C GLN A 49 4.54 -41.19 9.65
N LEU A 50 3.98 -40.19 10.33
CA LEU A 50 2.83 -39.43 9.85
C LEU A 50 3.15 -38.75 8.51
N ALA A 51 4.34 -38.17 8.39
CA ALA A 51 4.82 -37.55 7.16
C ALA A 51 4.93 -38.56 6.00
N ALA A 52 5.47 -39.76 6.27
CA ALA A 52 5.57 -40.82 5.28
C ALA A 52 4.20 -41.29 4.78
N LEU A 53 3.21 -41.39 5.66
CA LEU A 53 1.83 -41.76 5.32
C LEU A 53 1.12 -40.63 4.55
N GLN A 54 1.20 -39.39 5.05
CA GLN A 54 0.52 -38.25 4.43
C GLN A 54 1.07 -37.89 3.06
N ARG A 55 2.39 -38.07 2.81
CA ARG A 55 3.00 -37.84 1.48
C ARG A 55 2.39 -38.70 0.36
N GLN A 56 1.70 -39.80 0.69
CA GLN A 56 1.02 -40.64 -0.29
C GLN A 56 -0.29 -40.02 -0.81
N ILE A 57 -0.85 -39.03 -0.10
CA ILE A 57 -2.22 -38.54 -0.33
C ILE A 57 -2.28 -37.00 -0.43
N MET A 58 -1.46 -36.27 0.33
CA MET A 58 -1.50 -34.81 0.43
C MET A 58 -0.36 -34.12 -0.32
N ILE A 59 -0.72 -33.28 -1.29
CA ILE A 59 0.17 -32.27 -1.87
C ILE A 59 -0.02 -30.97 -1.07
N ARG A 60 0.94 -30.59 -0.23
CA ARG A 60 0.98 -29.27 0.42
C ARG A 60 1.99 -28.36 -0.29
N HIS A 61 1.50 -27.26 -0.85
CA HIS A 61 2.36 -26.14 -1.24
C HIS A 61 2.75 -25.36 0.02
N LEU A 62 4.02 -25.45 0.43
CA LEU A 62 4.56 -24.58 1.47
C LEU A 62 5.15 -23.35 0.79
N LYS A 63 4.61 -22.17 1.05
CA LYS A 63 5.29 -20.94 0.64
C LYS A 63 6.50 -20.75 1.56
N PRO A 64 7.75 -20.78 1.06
CA PRO A 64 8.92 -20.56 1.91
C PRO A 64 8.79 -19.18 2.56
N ARG A 65 8.88 -19.08 3.89
CA ARG A 65 8.81 -17.81 4.66
C ARG A 65 10.15 -17.09 4.77
N ASP A 66 11.15 -17.57 4.04
CA ASP A 66 12.51 -17.03 4.05
C ASP A 66 12.58 -15.59 3.52
N HIS A 67 11.47 -15.10 2.97
CA HIS A 67 11.29 -13.72 2.55
C HIS A 67 10.64 -12.79 3.58
N ARG A 68 10.51 -13.20 4.85
CA ARG A 68 10.02 -12.32 5.93
C ARG A 68 11.18 -11.73 6.75
N ALA A 69 10.96 -10.53 7.28
CA ALA A 69 11.88 -9.84 8.18
C ALA A 69 11.08 -9.27 9.38
N PHE A 70 11.23 -9.91 10.55
CA PHE A 70 10.58 -9.50 11.80
C PHE A 70 11.45 -8.53 12.60
N HIS A 71 10.85 -7.45 13.09
CA HIS A 71 11.48 -6.41 13.90
C HIS A 71 10.60 -6.12 15.12
N ALA A 72 11.05 -6.51 16.31
CA ALA A 72 10.25 -6.43 17.52
C ALA A 72 10.97 -5.70 18.66
N GLY A 73 10.20 -5.03 19.52
CA GLY A 73 10.73 -4.42 20.74
C GLY A 73 11.81 -3.37 20.44
N ARG A 74 13.01 -3.52 21.02
CA ARG A 74 14.14 -2.60 20.78
C ARG A 74 14.67 -2.63 19.34
N ASP A 75 14.43 -3.73 18.62
CA ASP A 75 14.86 -3.89 17.22
C ASP A 75 13.86 -3.22 16.26
N PHE A 76 12.71 -2.76 16.78
CA PHE A 76 11.75 -1.92 16.06
C PHE A 76 12.25 -0.48 16.01
N GLY A 77 12.99 -0.11 14.95
CA GLY A 77 13.54 1.22 14.78
C GLY A 77 14.38 1.39 13.49
N PRO A 78 14.98 2.57 13.25
CA PRO A 78 15.72 2.88 12.03
C PRO A 78 17.14 2.27 11.95
N GLY A 79 17.49 1.31 12.82
CA GLY A 79 18.81 0.67 12.84
C GLY A 79 18.96 -0.47 11.81
N PRO A 80 20.19 -0.92 11.53
CA PRO A 80 20.42 -2.13 10.72
C PRO A 80 19.87 -3.33 11.49
N ALA A 81 18.66 -3.74 11.16
CA ALA A 81 17.99 -4.79 11.88
C ALA A 81 18.40 -6.16 11.35
N GLN A 82 18.78 -7.06 12.27
CA GLN A 82 19.07 -8.45 11.92
C GLN A 82 17.82 -9.09 11.34
N GLN A 83 17.97 -9.74 10.18
CA GLN A 83 16.83 -10.38 9.55
C GLN A 83 16.41 -11.62 10.35
N ARG A 84 15.17 -11.62 10.82
CA ARG A 84 14.56 -12.75 11.53
C ARG A 84 13.32 -13.21 10.76
N LYS A 85 13.17 -14.52 10.58
CA LYS A 85 12.09 -15.13 9.76
C LYS A 85 10.78 -15.30 10.52
N MET A 86 10.82 -15.15 11.84
CA MET A 86 9.71 -15.37 12.78
C MET A 86 9.90 -14.48 14.01
N LEU A 87 8.94 -14.50 14.94
CA LEU A 87 9.08 -13.88 16.26
C LEU A 87 10.22 -14.54 17.05
N TYR A 88 10.93 -13.76 17.86
CA TYR A 88 12.11 -14.17 18.62
C TYR A 88 12.09 -13.51 19.99
N ASP A 89 12.84 -14.05 20.96
CA ASP A 89 12.93 -13.39 22.26
C ASP A 89 13.81 -12.14 22.14
N VAL A 90 13.28 -11.01 22.60
CA VAL A 90 13.93 -9.70 22.55
C VAL A 90 13.37 -8.82 23.65
N ASP A 91 14.18 -7.86 24.10
CA ASP A 91 13.70 -6.82 24.99
C ASP A 91 12.83 -5.82 24.24
N GLY A 92 11.77 -5.36 24.90
CA GLY A 92 10.92 -4.28 24.45
C GLY A 92 11.64 -2.93 24.46
N MET A 93 10.92 -1.91 24.04
CA MET A 93 11.37 -0.52 24.09
C MET A 93 11.34 -0.02 25.55
N SER A 94 12.40 0.64 26.02
CA SER A 94 12.40 1.29 27.34
C SER A 94 13.22 2.56 27.39
N ARG A 95 12.70 3.57 28.10
CA ARG A 95 13.48 4.65 28.72
C ARG A 95 13.52 4.44 30.24
N GLU A 96 14.54 4.98 30.91
CA GLU A 96 14.72 4.85 32.37
C GLU A 96 13.53 5.38 33.20
N GLY A 97 12.65 6.22 32.63
CA GLY A 97 11.45 6.76 33.29
C GLY A 97 10.11 6.08 32.97
N ASP A 98 10.05 5.14 32.01
CA ASP A 98 8.76 4.59 31.54
C ASP A 98 8.07 3.72 32.61
N SER A 99 8.85 3.01 33.44
CA SER A 99 8.35 2.24 34.58
C SER A 99 7.58 3.09 35.59
N LEU A 100 8.00 4.33 35.82
CA LEU A 100 7.34 5.22 36.79
C LEU A 100 5.93 5.57 36.32
N VAL A 101 5.74 5.84 35.03
CA VAL A 101 4.42 6.13 34.45
C VAL A 101 3.49 4.94 34.64
N HIS A 102 3.94 3.74 34.27
CA HIS A 102 3.15 2.51 34.45
C HIS A 102 2.86 2.21 35.93
N PHE A 103 3.83 2.45 36.82
CA PHE A 103 3.65 2.27 38.26
C PHE A 103 2.61 3.24 38.84
N LEU A 104 2.70 4.53 38.51
CA LEU A 104 1.73 5.55 38.95
C LEU A 104 0.33 5.21 38.45
N ALA A 105 0.23 4.78 37.20
CA ALA A 105 -1.03 4.41 36.59
C ALA A 105 -1.64 3.14 37.23
N MET A 106 -0.83 2.13 37.55
CA MET A 106 -1.27 0.94 38.31
C MET A 106 -1.76 1.29 39.72
N ARG A 107 -1.06 2.20 40.41
CA ARG A 107 -1.48 2.69 41.74
C ARG A 107 -2.80 3.43 41.69
N LEU A 108 -2.99 4.25 40.67
CA LEU A 108 -4.25 4.94 40.41
C LEU A 108 -5.38 3.94 40.18
N ASP A 109 -5.16 2.89 39.36
CA ASP A 109 -6.14 1.82 39.12
C ASP A 109 -6.47 1.03 40.40
N GLN A 110 -5.50 0.78 41.28
CA GLN A 110 -5.75 0.16 42.58
C GLN A 110 -6.60 1.03 43.50
N GLN A 111 -6.31 2.32 43.59
CA GLN A 111 -7.05 3.25 44.45
C GLN A 111 -8.49 3.41 43.98
N THR A 112 -8.73 3.52 42.67
CA THR A 112 -10.09 3.63 42.12
C THR A 112 -10.91 2.37 42.39
N ARG A 113 -10.30 1.17 42.29
CA ARG A 113 -10.96 -0.09 42.67
C ARG A 113 -11.25 -0.19 44.17
N ALA A 114 -10.32 0.26 45.02
CA ALA A 114 -10.50 0.23 46.47
C ALA A 114 -11.68 1.10 46.92
N SER A 115 -11.89 2.26 46.28
CA SER A 115 -13.04 3.12 46.54
C SER A 115 -14.38 2.54 46.07
N ASP A 116 -14.38 1.64 45.08
CA ASP A 116 -15.60 1.07 44.50
C ASP A 116 -16.22 -0.07 45.34
N GLY A 117 -15.51 -0.63 46.33
CA GLY A 117 -16.00 -1.66 47.26
C GLY A 117 -16.43 -2.99 46.61
N SER A 118 -16.47 -3.08 45.29
CA SER A 118 -16.86 -4.25 44.51
C SER A 118 -15.63 -4.92 43.91
N ARG A 119 -15.35 -6.15 44.35
CA ARG A 119 -14.40 -7.06 43.67
C ARG A 119 -14.87 -7.47 42.27
N ASN A 120 -16.13 -7.20 41.91
CA ASN A 120 -16.79 -7.67 40.69
C ASN A 120 -17.12 -6.55 39.68
N ALA A 121 -16.59 -5.33 39.86
CA ALA A 121 -16.75 -4.26 38.86
C ALA A 121 -15.94 -4.60 37.60
N VAL A 122 -16.64 -5.14 36.60
CA VAL A 122 -16.14 -5.66 35.33
C VAL A 122 -15.20 -4.67 34.61
N ASN A 123 -13.92 -5.01 34.53
CA ASN A 123 -12.96 -4.67 33.47
C ASN A 123 -12.86 -3.21 33.03
N ALA A 124 -12.91 -2.24 33.93
CA ALA A 124 -12.45 -0.89 33.61
C ALA A 124 -10.96 -0.78 33.94
N HIS A 125 -10.11 -1.49 33.20
CA HIS A 125 -8.66 -1.34 33.28
C HIS A 125 -8.30 0.05 32.76
N LEU A 126 -8.13 1.02 33.67
CA LEU A 126 -7.64 2.36 33.35
C LEU A 126 -6.34 2.26 32.51
N MET A 127 -5.58 1.20 32.76
CA MET A 127 -4.31 0.83 32.13
C MET A 127 -4.40 0.28 30.72
N SER A 128 -5.54 -0.27 30.27
CA SER A 128 -5.57 -1.01 29.01
C SER A 128 -5.32 -0.11 27.79
N GLY A 129 -5.72 1.15 27.87
CA GLY A 129 -5.48 2.14 26.82
C GLY A 129 -4.04 2.67 26.81
N LEU A 130 -3.41 2.80 27.98
CA LEU A 130 -2.10 3.43 28.13
C LEU A 130 -0.98 2.70 27.40
N THR A 131 -1.05 1.37 27.32
CA THR A 131 -0.08 0.56 26.56
C THR A 131 -0.19 0.79 25.05
N SER A 132 -1.34 1.26 24.58
CA SER A 132 -1.58 1.57 23.17
C SER A 132 -1.19 3.02 22.86
N SER A 133 -1.85 3.98 23.52
CA SER A 133 -1.64 5.41 23.27
C SER A 133 -2.16 6.30 24.41
N LEU A 134 -1.81 7.59 24.40
CA LEU A 134 -2.29 8.55 25.40
C LEU A 134 -3.79 8.82 25.22
N LYS A 135 -4.26 8.96 23.97
CA LYS A 135 -5.69 9.19 23.70
C LYS A 135 -6.54 7.98 24.06
N ALA A 136 -6.03 6.77 23.86
CA ALA A 136 -6.72 5.57 24.33
C ALA A 136 -6.85 5.52 25.86
N PHE A 137 -5.83 6.00 26.58
CA PHE A 137 -5.92 6.18 28.04
C PHE A 137 -6.97 7.23 28.41
N GLU A 138 -6.93 8.42 27.79
CA GLU A 138 -7.88 9.50 28.06
C GLU A 138 -9.34 9.09 27.81
N ALA A 139 -9.61 8.38 26.71
CA ALA A 139 -10.95 7.86 26.43
C ALA A 139 -11.40 6.81 27.46
N SER A 140 -10.49 5.94 27.90
CA SER A 140 -10.77 4.97 28.97
C SER A 140 -11.06 5.68 30.31
N ALA A 141 -10.37 6.79 30.60
CA ALA A 141 -10.58 7.60 31.80
C ALA A 141 -11.84 8.49 31.71
N ALA A 142 -12.22 8.98 30.53
CA ALA A 142 -13.42 9.80 30.32
C ALA A 142 -14.71 9.03 30.62
N VAL A 143 -14.75 7.74 30.31
CA VAL A 143 -15.83 6.82 30.70
C VAL A 143 -15.98 6.76 32.23
N MET A 144 -14.88 6.87 32.98
CA MET A 144 -14.93 6.96 34.44
C MET A 144 -15.42 8.32 34.96
N ALA A 145 -15.11 9.42 34.29
CA ALA A 145 -15.52 10.77 34.69
C ALA A 145 -17.03 11.05 34.45
N GLN A 146 -17.64 10.42 33.44
CA GLN A 146 -19.08 10.51 33.16
C GLN A 146 -19.93 9.77 34.19
N SER A 147 -19.38 8.73 34.81
CA SER A 147 -19.93 8.18 36.04
C SER A 147 -19.68 9.23 37.11
N LYS A 148 -20.70 9.92 37.66
CA LYS A 148 -20.58 10.95 38.72
C LYS A 148 -19.89 10.40 39.99
N ARG A 149 -18.61 10.11 39.91
CA ARG A 149 -17.77 9.48 40.93
C ARG A 149 -17.06 10.58 41.68
N ILE A 150 -17.37 10.71 42.96
CA ILE A 150 -16.65 11.60 43.87
C ILE A 150 -15.41 10.83 44.32
N PHE A 151 -14.26 11.14 43.73
CA PHE A 151 -12.99 10.60 44.20
C PHE A 151 -12.60 11.25 45.54
N GLY A 152 -11.92 10.50 46.41
CA GLY A 152 -11.30 11.08 47.60
C GLY A 152 -10.23 12.11 47.24
N ALA A 153 -9.93 13.04 48.15
CA ALA A 153 -8.95 14.12 47.92
C ALA A 153 -7.58 13.60 47.47
N GLU A 154 -7.09 12.51 48.08
CA GLU A 154 -5.81 11.89 47.71
C GLU A 154 -5.82 11.34 46.28
N THR A 155 -6.88 10.64 45.86
CA THR A 155 -6.99 10.08 44.50
C THR A 155 -7.05 11.18 43.45
N ALA A 156 -7.67 12.32 43.76
CA ALA A 156 -7.69 13.50 42.88
C ALA A 156 -6.29 14.12 42.72
N GLU A 157 -5.52 14.23 43.80
CA GLU A 157 -4.12 14.68 43.75
C GLU A 157 -3.23 13.74 42.93
N TYR A 158 -3.38 12.42 43.12
CA TYR A 158 -2.68 11.40 42.33
C TYR A 158 -3.03 11.49 40.85
N MET A 159 -4.30 11.64 40.49
CA MET A 159 -4.75 11.83 39.10
C MET A 159 -4.12 13.09 38.50
N ALA A 160 -4.10 14.21 39.23
CA ALA A 160 -3.49 15.46 38.76
C ALA A 160 -1.97 15.37 38.61
N MET A 161 -1.28 14.61 39.47
CA MET A 161 0.14 14.30 39.30
C MET A 161 0.37 13.43 38.05
N PHE A 162 -0.45 12.39 37.88
CA PHE A 162 -0.34 11.47 36.75
C PHE A 162 -0.59 12.17 35.41
N GLN A 163 -1.63 13.01 35.32
CA GLN A 163 -1.92 13.83 34.12
C GLN A 163 -0.78 14.79 33.78
N ARG A 164 -0.12 15.39 34.78
CA ARG A 164 1.08 16.23 34.54
C ARG A 164 2.22 15.43 33.92
N VAL A 165 2.48 14.21 34.41
CA VAL A 165 3.52 13.34 33.86
C VAL A 165 3.18 12.92 32.42
N LEU A 166 1.91 12.58 32.14
CA LEU A 166 1.46 12.23 30.80
C LEU A 166 1.57 13.40 29.81
N GLY A 167 1.16 14.61 30.22
CA GLY A 167 1.20 15.81 29.37
C GLY A 167 2.61 16.27 28.98
N MET A 168 3.66 15.75 29.62
CA MET A 168 5.06 16.10 29.35
C MET A 168 5.75 15.21 28.31
N SER A 169 5.12 14.14 27.81
CA SER A 169 5.79 13.16 26.94
C SER A 169 4.90 12.59 25.84
N GLU A 170 5.43 12.46 24.61
CA GLU A 170 4.79 11.67 23.55
C GLU A 170 4.82 10.16 23.90
N HIS A 171 3.76 9.41 23.59
CA HIS A 171 3.76 7.96 23.81
C HIS A 171 4.88 7.30 23.00
N PRO A 172 5.81 6.54 23.62
CA PRO A 172 6.99 6.03 22.94
C PRO A 172 6.66 5.05 21.81
N LYS A 173 5.59 4.24 21.98
CA LYS A 173 5.11 3.29 20.96
C LYS A 173 4.55 4.01 19.74
N VAL A 174 3.75 5.07 19.96
CA VAL A 174 3.17 5.91 18.89
C VAL A 174 4.30 6.60 18.16
N ARG A 175 5.24 7.23 18.89
CA ARG A 175 6.41 7.89 18.30
C ARG A 175 7.25 6.96 17.44
N ALA A 176 7.59 5.76 17.93
CA ALA A 176 8.36 4.77 17.17
C ALA A 176 7.61 4.31 15.91
N THR A 177 6.30 4.06 16.02
CA THR A 177 5.45 3.69 14.88
C THR A 177 5.41 4.80 13.84
N VAL A 178 5.28 6.04 14.29
CA VAL A 178 5.23 7.24 13.44
C VAL A 178 6.58 7.48 12.74
N GLU A 179 7.69 7.41 13.47
CA GLU A 179 9.04 7.57 12.91
C GLU A 179 9.34 6.50 11.85
N HIS A 180 8.98 5.23 12.12
CA HIS A 180 9.20 4.13 11.19
C HIS A 180 8.38 4.29 9.90
N ALA A 181 7.07 4.53 10.02
CA ALA A 181 6.22 4.70 8.84
C ALA A 181 6.50 6.00 8.07
N LEU A 182 6.96 7.07 8.74
CA LEU A 182 7.45 8.29 8.07
C LEU A 182 8.76 8.03 7.30
N SER A 183 9.67 7.23 7.84
CA SER A 183 10.87 6.79 7.13
C SER A 183 10.50 5.99 5.87
N ASN A 184 9.55 5.05 5.97
CA ASN A 184 9.05 4.30 4.83
C ASN A 184 8.42 5.21 3.77
N TYR A 185 7.58 6.16 4.19
CA TYR A 185 6.96 7.16 3.31
C TYR A 185 8.00 7.98 2.53
N ARG A 186 9.02 8.52 3.21
CA ARG A 186 10.11 9.27 2.57
C ARG A 186 10.88 8.43 1.55
N ASN A 187 10.97 7.12 1.79
CA ASN A 187 11.58 6.16 0.88
C ASN A 187 10.62 5.65 -0.22
N GLY A 188 9.40 6.20 -0.33
CA GLY A 188 8.39 5.82 -1.31
C GLY A 188 7.74 4.45 -1.05
N ARG A 189 7.87 3.91 0.17
CA ARG A 189 7.28 2.63 0.58
C ARG A 189 5.92 2.84 1.23
N LYS A 190 4.97 1.97 0.90
CA LYS A 190 3.69 1.92 1.58
C LYS A 190 3.79 1.13 2.87
N THR A 191 3.08 1.57 3.90
CA THR A 191 3.02 0.93 5.22
C THR A 191 1.58 0.69 5.64
N LEU A 192 1.31 -0.55 6.05
CA LEU A 192 0.04 -0.96 6.66
C LEU A 192 0.23 -1.03 8.18
N ILE A 193 -0.62 -0.35 8.95
CA ILE A 193 -0.56 -0.31 10.40
C ILE A 193 -1.86 -0.90 10.96
N PHE A 194 -1.74 -1.93 11.80
CA PHE A 194 -2.86 -2.51 12.55
C PHE A 194 -2.84 -1.97 13.99
N CYS A 195 -3.94 -1.39 14.43
CA CYS A 195 -4.17 -0.94 15.80
C CYS A 195 -5.62 -1.24 16.20
N GLU A 196 -5.85 -1.74 17.41
CA GLU A 196 -7.17 -2.25 17.80
C GLU A 196 -8.12 -1.14 18.24
N ARG A 197 -7.56 -0.03 18.76
CA ARG A 197 -8.33 1.11 19.27
C ARG A 197 -8.43 2.24 18.25
N VAL A 198 -9.63 2.79 18.09
CA VAL A 198 -9.92 3.93 17.20
C VAL A 198 -9.21 5.19 17.69
N GLU A 199 -9.06 5.36 19.00
CA GLU A 199 -8.37 6.51 19.60
C GLU A 199 -6.86 6.50 19.29
N THR A 200 -6.23 5.33 19.36
CA THR A 200 -4.83 5.14 18.97
C THR A 200 -4.64 5.39 17.48
N LEU A 201 -5.55 4.88 16.66
CA LEU A 201 -5.60 5.13 15.22
C LEU A 201 -5.63 6.64 14.93
N ASN A 202 -6.51 7.38 15.60
CA ASN A 202 -6.64 8.83 15.45
C ASN A 202 -5.39 9.58 15.94
N GLU A 203 -4.75 9.12 17.01
CA GLU A 203 -3.50 9.72 17.52
C GLU A 203 -2.35 9.57 16.50
N ILE A 204 -2.17 8.36 15.96
CA ILE A 204 -1.15 8.07 14.93
C ILE A 204 -1.43 8.90 13.66
N GLU A 205 -2.68 8.96 13.21
CA GLU A 205 -3.07 9.74 12.04
C GLU A 205 -2.71 11.22 12.20
N ILE A 206 -3.09 11.83 13.32
CA ILE A 206 -2.84 13.26 13.59
C ILE A 206 -1.34 13.55 13.63
N MET A 207 -0.56 12.70 14.32
CA MET A 207 0.89 12.87 14.43
C MET A 207 1.60 12.66 13.08
N MET A 208 1.10 11.76 12.23
CA MET A 208 1.62 11.60 10.88
C MET A 208 1.34 12.83 10.01
N ARG A 209 0.08 13.29 10.00
CA ARG A 209 -0.33 14.46 9.20
C ARG A 209 0.46 15.70 9.60
N SER A 210 0.71 15.91 10.90
CA SER A 210 1.50 17.06 11.36
C SER A 210 2.97 16.99 10.96
N ARG A 211 3.57 15.79 10.91
CA ARG A 211 4.97 15.60 10.49
C ARG A 211 5.18 15.57 8.97
N ILE A 212 4.12 15.30 8.20
CA ILE A 212 4.16 15.30 6.72
C ILE A 212 3.99 16.72 6.15
N LYS A 213 3.10 17.54 6.73
CA LYS A 213 2.83 18.92 6.24
C LYS A 213 4.08 19.81 6.39
N PRO A 214 4.70 20.29 5.30
CA PRO A 214 5.81 21.25 5.38
C PRO A 214 5.35 22.67 5.76
N ALA A 215 6.32 23.55 6.03
CA ALA A 215 6.06 24.97 6.21
C ALA A 215 5.38 25.57 4.96
N GLU A 216 4.30 26.32 5.17
CA GLU A 216 3.37 26.76 4.11
C GLU A 216 4.05 27.58 2.99
N VAL A 217 5.12 28.32 3.30
CA VAL A 217 5.83 29.18 2.35
C VAL A 217 6.49 28.38 1.22
N THR A 218 7.09 27.22 1.52
CA THR A 218 7.74 26.37 0.50
C THR A 218 6.71 25.62 -0.36
N GLU A 219 5.50 25.40 0.16
CA GLU A 219 4.44 24.65 -0.52
C GLU A 219 3.83 25.45 -1.67
N VAL A 220 3.61 26.77 -1.48
CA VAL A 220 3.03 27.65 -2.50
C VAL A 220 3.90 27.75 -3.76
N ASP A 221 5.22 27.89 -3.60
CA ASP A 221 6.17 27.97 -4.72
C ASP A 221 6.25 26.64 -5.50
N LEU A 222 6.29 25.50 -4.80
CA LEU A 222 6.30 24.18 -5.44
C LEU A 222 5.01 23.90 -6.22
N GLN A 223 3.85 24.33 -5.70
CA GLN A 223 2.59 24.21 -6.41
C GLN A 223 2.57 25.04 -7.71
N ALA A 224 3.09 26.26 -7.68
CA ALA A 224 3.23 27.10 -8.88
C ALA A 224 4.17 26.46 -9.91
N LYS A 225 5.34 25.96 -9.48
CA LYS A 225 6.29 25.24 -10.35
C LYS A 225 5.70 23.97 -10.95
N ARG A 226 4.95 23.19 -10.15
CA ARG A 226 4.23 22.01 -10.65
C ARG A 226 3.16 22.40 -11.66
N LYS A 227 2.41 23.47 -11.42
CA LYS A 227 1.39 23.96 -12.37
C LYS A 227 2.04 24.36 -13.71
N ASN A 228 3.13 25.13 -13.67
CA ASN A 228 3.88 25.49 -14.87
C ASN A 228 4.37 24.25 -15.62
N LEU A 229 4.92 23.24 -14.91
CA LEU A 229 5.31 21.97 -15.54
C LEU A 229 4.13 21.24 -16.19
N LEU A 230 2.96 21.23 -15.54
CA LEU A 230 1.77 20.59 -16.10
C LEU A 230 1.30 21.30 -17.37
N ASP A 231 1.53 22.60 -17.51
CA ASP A 231 1.16 23.39 -18.70
C ASP A 231 2.09 23.14 -19.90
N GLU A 232 3.26 22.55 -19.68
CA GLU A 232 4.24 22.19 -20.73
C GLU A 232 3.82 20.92 -21.50
N ALA A 233 2.95 21.10 -22.50
CA ALA A 233 2.34 19.99 -23.26
C ALA A 233 3.39 19.06 -23.91
N GLY A 234 4.47 19.62 -24.45
CA GLY A 234 5.62 18.87 -25.00
C GLY A 234 6.20 17.82 -24.05
N PHE A 235 6.24 18.14 -22.76
CA PHE A 235 6.82 17.29 -21.74
C PHE A 235 5.81 16.30 -21.16
N VAL A 236 4.57 16.73 -20.88
CA VAL A 236 3.61 15.91 -20.09
C VAL A 236 2.63 15.09 -20.92
N ASP A 237 2.33 15.48 -22.16
CA ASP A 237 1.33 14.78 -22.95
C ASP A 237 1.90 13.49 -23.55
N LEU A 238 1.04 12.46 -23.64
CA LEU A 238 1.39 11.12 -24.08
C LEU A 238 1.10 10.96 -25.59
N PRO A 239 2.12 10.83 -26.47
CA PRO A 239 1.88 10.68 -27.91
C PRO A 239 1.60 9.21 -28.27
N LEU A 240 0.33 8.83 -28.35
CA LEU A 240 -0.14 7.46 -28.56
C LEU A 240 0.33 6.88 -29.90
N ALA A 241 0.44 7.68 -30.95
CA ALA A 241 0.96 7.22 -32.24
C ALA A 241 2.39 6.68 -32.09
N ARG A 242 3.23 7.35 -31.28
CA ARG A 242 4.61 6.91 -31.02
C ARG A 242 4.65 5.67 -30.14
N ILE A 243 3.78 5.60 -29.13
CA ILE A 243 3.61 4.40 -28.31
C ILE A 243 3.22 3.21 -29.21
N PHE A 244 2.23 3.38 -30.07
CA PHE A 244 1.80 2.34 -31.01
C PHE A 244 2.92 1.89 -31.95
N ALA A 245 3.67 2.84 -32.51
CA ALA A 245 4.85 2.54 -33.34
C ALA A 245 5.86 1.64 -32.61
N ARG A 246 6.20 1.99 -31.35
CA ARG A 246 7.11 1.20 -30.51
C ARG A 246 6.55 -0.18 -30.17
N ALA A 247 5.25 -0.26 -29.84
CA ALA A 247 4.58 -1.54 -29.56
C ALA A 247 4.51 -2.45 -30.80
N SER A 248 4.42 -1.84 -31.99
CA SER A 248 4.33 -2.53 -33.28
C SER A 248 5.67 -3.00 -33.84
N GLN A 249 6.78 -2.71 -33.14
CA GLN A 249 8.16 -3.02 -33.58
C GLN A 249 8.52 -2.38 -34.92
N VAL A 250 7.92 -1.24 -35.27
CA VAL A 250 8.34 -0.48 -36.46
C VAL A 250 9.72 0.10 -36.18
N ASP A 251 10.64 -0.06 -37.14
CA ASP A 251 12.00 0.43 -36.99
C ASP A 251 12.04 1.96 -36.85
N ALA A 252 12.89 2.48 -35.98
CA ALA A 252 12.95 3.90 -35.65
C ALA A 252 13.26 4.81 -36.87
N PRO A 253 14.21 4.47 -37.77
CA PRO A 253 14.47 5.22 -38.99
C PRO A 253 13.32 5.20 -39.99
N GLU A 254 12.58 4.08 -40.06
CA GLU A 254 11.40 3.98 -40.91
C GLU A 254 10.28 4.89 -40.38
N MET A 255 10.04 4.86 -39.07
CA MET A 255 9.09 5.74 -38.40
C MET A 255 9.42 7.22 -38.65
N GLU A 256 10.68 7.62 -38.58
CA GLU A 256 11.10 9.00 -38.88
C GLU A 256 10.77 9.42 -40.30
N ARG A 257 11.06 8.55 -41.28
CA ARG A 257 10.76 8.81 -42.68
C ARG A 257 9.27 9.02 -42.91
N LEU A 258 8.44 8.18 -42.28
CA LEU A 258 6.98 8.27 -42.37
C LEU A 258 6.45 9.53 -41.71
N LEU A 259 6.90 9.86 -40.49
CA LEU A 259 6.49 11.09 -39.79
C LEU A 259 6.85 12.34 -40.59
N ALA A 260 8.03 12.37 -41.24
CA ALA A 260 8.43 13.48 -42.10
C ALA A 260 7.54 13.61 -43.35
N GLN A 261 7.20 12.50 -44.00
CA GLN A 261 6.29 12.49 -45.15
C GLN A 261 4.86 12.92 -44.78
N TRP A 262 4.38 12.48 -43.62
CA TRP A 262 3.00 12.68 -43.19
C TRP A 262 2.74 14.01 -42.50
N ARG A 263 3.78 14.73 -42.08
CA ARG A 263 3.67 16.01 -41.37
C ARG A 263 2.79 17.04 -42.09
N PRO A 264 2.92 17.30 -43.40
CA PRO A 264 2.08 18.29 -44.08
C PRO A 264 0.59 17.94 -44.02
N ASP A 265 0.25 16.67 -44.25
CA ASP A 265 -1.13 16.18 -44.26
C ASP A 265 -1.76 16.21 -42.85
N ALA A 266 -0.97 15.86 -41.83
CA ALA A 266 -1.39 15.94 -40.43
C ALA A 266 -1.72 17.38 -40.01
N VAL A 267 -0.89 18.34 -40.42
CA VAL A 267 -1.10 19.77 -40.15
C VAL A 267 -2.33 20.29 -40.88
N ALA A 268 -2.50 19.92 -42.15
CA ALA A 268 -3.68 20.29 -42.94
C ALA A 268 -4.97 19.76 -42.30
N PHE A 269 -4.96 18.54 -41.78
CA PHE A 269 -6.06 17.97 -41.02
C PHE A 269 -6.39 18.78 -39.76
N ALA A 270 -5.39 19.09 -38.93
CA ALA A 270 -5.61 19.86 -37.70
C ALA A 270 -6.17 21.27 -37.98
N LEU A 271 -5.66 21.95 -39.02
CA LEU A 271 -6.16 23.25 -39.46
C LEU A 271 -7.64 23.19 -39.88
N ASN A 272 -8.03 22.16 -40.62
CA ASN A 272 -9.40 21.96 -41.07
C ASN A 272 -10.36 21.73 -39.89
N CYS A 273 -9.96 20.94 -38.90
CA CYS A 273 -10.78 20.71 -37.70
C CYS A 273 -10.95 21.98 -36.85
N LEU A 274 -9.88 22.77 -36.69
CA LEU A 274 -9.91 23.99 -35.87
C LEU A 274 -10.66 25.15 -36.54
N SER A 275 -10.53 25.31 -37.86
CA SER A 275 -11.23 26.38 -38.60
C SER A 275 -12.75 26.19 -38.57
N ARG A 276 -13.24 24.95 -38.60
CA ARG A 276 -14.67 24.61 -38.53
C ARG A 276 -15.26 24.78 -37.13
N SER A 277 -14.49 24.48 -36.08
CA SER A 277 -14.97 24.52 -34.69
C SER A 277 -14.95 25.92 -34.05
N ARG A 278 -14.31 26.92 -34.69
CA ARG A 278 -14.18 28.30 -34.17
C ARG A 278 -13.54 28.39 -32.78
N VAL A 279 -12.70 27.42 -32.43
CA VAL A 279 -11.97 27.36 -31.16
C VAL A 279 -10.54 27.86 -31.32
N SER A 280 -10.02 28.52 -30.29
CA SER A 280 -8.62 28.98 -30.30
C SER A 280 -7.65 27.79 -30.32
N PRO A 281 -6.63 27.78 -31.22
CA PRO A 281 -5.61 26.74 -31.25
C PRO A 281 -4.72 26.83 -30.01
N SER A 282 -4.85 25.85 -29.12
CA SER A 282 -3.90 25.62 -28.03
C SER A 282 -2.98 24.46 -28.37
N GLU A 283 -1.78 24.45 -27.78
CA GLU A 283 -0.78 23.40 -28.03
C GLU A 283 -1.35 21.99 -27.80
N ARG A 284 -2.00 21.75 -26.66
CA ARG A 284 -2.63 20.45 -26.34
C ARG A 284 -3.69 20.03 -27.36
N ARG A 285 -4.50 20.97 -27.86
CA ARG A 285 -5.52 20.67 -28.89
C ARG A 285 -4.86 20.23 -30.19
N VAL A 286 -3.83 20.96 -30.63
CA VAL A 286 -3.07 20.62 -31.83
C VAL A 286 -2.43 19.24 -31.67
N PHE A 287 -1.78 18.97 -30.54
CA PHE A 287 -1.12 17.68 -30.27
C PHE A 287 -2.09 16.50 -30.37
N ARG A 288 -3.26 16.59 -29.72
CA ARG A 288 -4.29 15.54 -29.78
C ARG A 288 -4.78 15.26 -31.20
N LEU A 289 -5.00 16.31 -32.01
CA LEU A 289 -5.44 16.16 -33.40
C LEU A 289 -4.36 15.49 -34.27
N LEU A 290 -3.10 15.91 -34.11
CA LEU A 290 -1.97 15.31 -34.81
C LEU A 290 -1.80 13.83 -34.42
N ASP A 291 -1.87 13.53 -33.13
CA ASP A 291 -1.67 12.18 -32.59
C ASP A 291 -2.77 11.20 -33.05
N LEU A 292 -4.04 11.63 -33.02
CA LEU A 292 -5.17 10.85 -33.54
C LEU A 292 -5.01 10.51 -35.03
N TRP A 293 -4.67 11.51 -35.84
CA TRP A 293 -4.51 11.30 -37.28
C TRP A 293 -3.34 10.36 -37.58
N LEU A 294 -2.21 10.55 -36.90
CA LEU A 294 -1.03 9.70 -37.06
C LEU A 294 -1.31 8.25 -36.67
N LEU A 295 -2.01 8.04 -35.55
CA LEU A 295 -2.37 6.72 -35.07
C LEU A 295 -3.22 5.95 -36.10
N VAL A 296 -4.16 6.62 -36.77
CA VAL A 296 -4.96 6.01 -37.85
C VAL A 296 -4.11 5.68 -39.08
N GLN A 297 -3.15 6.53 -39.48
CA GLN A 297 -2.25 6.20 -40.59
C GLN A 297 -1.36 4.99 -40.28
N LEU A 298 -0.83 4.93 -39.06
CA LEU A 298 -0.06 3.78 -38.58
C LEU A 298 -0.90 2.49 -38.60
N GLY A 299 -2.16 2.56 -38.19
CA GLY A 299 -3.10 1.43 -38.26
C GLY A 299 -3.30 0.89 -39.67
N LYS A 300 -3.39 1.75 -40.69
CA LYS A 300 -3.57 1.34 -42.09
C LYS A 300 -2.39 0.53 -42.65
N MET A 301 -1.19 0.67 -42.08
CA MET A 301 -0.01 -0.08 -42.54
C MET A 301 -0.08 -1.58 -42.19
N ARG A 302 -0.93 -1.98 -41.24
CA ARG A 302 -1.25 -3.39 -40.96
C ARG A 302 -2.59 -3.77 -41.59
N ARG A 303 -2.75 -5.02 -42.04
CA ARG A 303 -4.07 -5.59 -42.38
C ARG A 303 -4.92 -5.64 -41.09
N VAL A 304 -5.81 -4.66 -40.92
CA VAL A 304 -6.49 -4.36 -39.65
C VAL A 304 -7.48 -5.45 -39.24
N LYS A 305 -7.26 -6.05 -38.06
CA LYS A 305 -8.29 -6.74 -37.25
C LYS A 305 -8.43 -6.13 -35.84
N ASP A 306 -7.78 -4.99 -35.57
CA ASP A 306 -7.68 -4.41 -34.22
C ASP A 306 -8.83 -3.44 -33.95
N SER A 307 -9.69 -3.75 -32.96
CA SER A 307 -10.87 -2.95 -32.60
C SER A 307 -10.55 -1.50 -32.22
N ALA A 308 -9.44 -1.22 -31.52
CA ALA A 308 -9.07 0.15 -31.15
C ALA A 308 -8.80 1.02 -32.38
N MET A 309 -8.09 0.49 -33.38
CA MET A 309 -7.81 1.19 -34.65
C MET A 309 -9.09 1.46 -35.45
N ASN A 310 -10.05 0.53 -35.42
CA ASN A 310 -11.35 0.73 -36.04
C ASN A 310 -12.11 1.91 -35.39
N LEU A 311 -12.13 1.99 -34.05
CA LEU A 311 -12.76 3.10 -33.33
C LEU A 311 -12.05 4.44 -33.60
N PHE A 312 -10.72 4.49 -33.59
CA PHE A 312 -9.97 5.70 -33.98
C PHE A 312 -10.25 6.13 -35.43
N GLY A 313 -10.34 5.17 -36.36
CA GLY A 313 -10.71 5.45 -37.75
C GLY A 313 -12.13 6.00 -37.90
N GLN A 314 -13.08 5.50 -37.11
CA GLN A 314 -14.45 6.03 -37.05
C GLN A 314 -14.47 7.46 -36.50
N LEU A 315 -13.74 7.74 -35.41
CA LEU A 315 -13.58 9.08 -34.84
C LEU A 315 -13.09 10.08 -35.89
N CYS A 316 -12.08 9.72 -36.68
CA CYS A 316 -11.58 10.59 -37.76
C CYS A 316 -12.61 10.81 -38.88
N LYS A 317 -13.44 9.81 -39.23
CA LYS A 317 -14.50 9.97 -40.24
C LYS A 317 -15.59 10.92 -39.75
N MET A 318 -16.02 10.75 -38.50
CA MET A 318 -17.00 11.63 -37.85
C MET A 318 -16.48 13.07 -37.77
N ALA A 319 -15.19 13.27 -37.49
CA ALA A 319 -14.55 14.59 -37.52
C ALA A 319 -14.57 15.28 -38.89
N GLY A 320 -14.64 14.50 -39.97
CA GLY A 320 -14.67 15.00 -41.34
C GLY A 320 -16.08 15.29 -41.90
N SER A 321 -17.15 14.81 -41.24
CA SER A 321 -18.55 14.99 -41.67
C SER A 321 -19.20 16.24 -41.05
N ASP A 322 -20.10 16.89 -41.79
CA ASP A 322 -20.73 18.16 -41.39
C ASP A 322 -21.90 18.00 -40.38
N GLU A 323 -22.49 16.81 -40.24
CA GLU A 323 -23.73 16.61 -39.44
C GLU A 323 -23.52 16.10 -38.00
N GLU A 324 -22.33 15.59 -37.62
CA GLU A 324 -22.12 14.84 -36.37
C GLU A 324 -20.94 15.37 -35.51
N GLN A 325 -20.90 16.69 -35.29
CA GLN A 325 -19.76 17.38 -34.65
C GLN A 325 -19.89 17.61 -33.13
N GLY A 326 -21.06 17.36 -32.53
CA GLY A 326 -21.38 17.74 -31.14
C GLY A 326 -20.49 17.13 -30.04
N TRP A 327 -19.86 15.98 -30.29
CA TRP A 327 -19.04 15.29 -29.30
C TRP A 327 -17.54 15.69 -29.38
N LEU A 328 -17.00 15.89 -30.59
CA LEU A 328 -15.66 16.48 -30.80
C LEU A 328 -15.63 17.89 -30.20
N THR A 329 -16.74 18.61 -30.32
CA THR A 329 -16.89 19.89 -29.63
C THR A 329 -16.88 19.66 -28.11
N THR A 330 -17.70 18.80 -27.54
CA THR A 330 -17.78 18.66 -26.06
C THR A 330 -16.47 18.17 -25.40
N ALA A 331 -15.75 17.20 -25.98
CA ALA A 331 -14.48 16.69 -25.43
C ALA A 331 -13.26 17.62 -25.65
N LEU A 332 -13.29 18.49 -26.67
CA LEU A 332 -12.25 19.51 -26.92
C LEU A 332 -12.56 20.89 -26.29
N HIS A 333 -13.83 21.14 -25.90
CA HIS A 333 -14.34 22.42 -25.41
C HIS A 333 -14.51 22.50 -23.87
N SER A 334 -14.01 21.55 -23.09
CA SER A 334 -14.11 21.59 -21.62
C SER A 334 -13.29 22.73 -20.95
N ALA A 335 -12.79 23.69 -21.73
CA ALA A 335 -12.14 24.90 -21.23
C ALA A 335 -12.36 26.07 -22.22
N ASP A 336 -12.83 27.18 -21.65
CA ASP A 336 -13.43 28.40 -22.21
C ASP A 336 -12.89 28.96 -23.55
N GLY A 337 -13.83 29.54 -24.33
CA GLY A 337 -13.59 30.65 -25.25
C GLY A 337 -13.88 30.38 -26.74
N LEU A 338 -14.83 31.12 -27.30
CA LEU A 338 -14.91 31.34 -28.75
C LEU A 338 -13.62 32.03 -29.23
N SER A 339 -13.03 31.56 -30.33
CA SER A 339 -11.81 32.15 -30.88
C SER A 339 -12.04 33.59 -31.33
N THR A 340 -11.29 34.53 -30.75
CA THR A 340 -11.15 35.92 -31.23
C THR A 340 -9.94 36.10 -32.15
N VAL A 341 -9.22 35.02 -32.45
CA VAL A 341 -7.96 35.02 -33.21
C VAL A 341 -8.27 35.03 -34.71
N SER A 342 -7.55 35.86 -35.48
CA SER A 342 -7.69 35.90 -36.95
C SER A 342 -7.22 34.59 -37.58
N ALA A 343 -7.81 34.21 -38.73
CA ALA A 343 -7.48 32.96 -39.42
C ALA A 343 -5.96 32.79 -39.74
N PRO A 344 -5.23 33.84 -40.17
CA PRO A 344 -3.78 33.73 -40.39
C PRO A 344 -3.00 33.46 -39.09
N ALA A 345 -3.34 34.16 -38.00
CA ALA A 345 -2.68 33.97 -36.71
C ALA A 345 -2.96 32.58 -36.11
N ALA A 346 -4.15 32.03 -36.35
CA ALA A 346 -4.48 30.67 -35.98
C ALA A 346 -3.65 29.64 -36.77
N GLN A 347 -3.43 29.87 -38.06
CA GLN A 347 -2.60 29.02 -38.90
C GLN A 347 -1.14 29.01 -38.42
N ASP A 348 -0.57 30.18 -38.14
CA ASP A 348 0.80 30.30 -37.61
C ASP A 348 0.97 29.61 -36.25
N LEU A 349 -0.05 29.67 -35.38
CA LEU A 349 -0.06 28.95 -34.10
C LEU A 349 -0.03 27.43 -34.31
N VAL A 350 -0.87 26.89 -35.20
CA VAL A 350 -0.90 25.45 -35.48
C VAL A 350 0.43 24.97 -36.06
N HIS A 351 1.04 25.72 -36.98
CA HIS A 351 2.36 25.39 -37.53
C HIS A 351 3.45 25.34 -36.45
N ARG A 352 3.49 26.34 -35.55
CA ARG A 352 4.44 26.37 -34.42
C ARG A 352 4.24 25.21 -33.46
N HIS A 353 3.01 24.91 -33.07
CA HIS A 353 2.74 23.78 -32.18
C HIS A 353 3.05 22.43 -32.86
N ALA A 354 2.77 22.29 -34.15
CA ALA A 354 3.16 21.11 -34.92
C ALA A 354 4.69 20.96 -34.96
N GLU A 355 5.45 22.05 -35.14
CA GLU A 355 6.91 22.02 -35.03
C GLU A 355 7.38 21.45 -33.70
N THR A 356 6.84 21.92 -32.58
CA THR A 356 7.15 21.37 -31.24
C THR A 356 6.84 19.88 -31.14
N PHE A 357 5.66 19.45 -31.62
CA PHE A 357 5.25 18.04 -31.60
C PHE A 357 6.26 17.15 -32.33
N PHE A 358 6.68 17.54 -33.54
CA PHE A 358 7.60 16.77 -34.36
C PHE A 358 9.08 16.93 -33.96
N ALA A 359 9.46 17.98 -33.22
CA ALA A 359 10.84 18.24 -32.79
C ALA A 359 11.38 17.26 -31.72
N ARG A 360 10.51 16.41 -31.13
CA ARG A 360 10.87 15.42 -30.10
C ARG A 360 11.59 16.02 -28.88
N PRO A 361 11.00 17.03 -28.22
CA PRO A 361 11.52 17.49 -26.95
C PRO A 361 11.51 16.36 -25.91
N LEU A 362 12.29 16.53 -24.85
CA LEU A 362 12.26 15.64 -23.69
C LEU A 362 10.81 15.44 -23.23
N ASN A 363 10.39 14.19 -23.07
CA ASN A 363 9.02 13.84 -22.72
C ASN A 363 9.01 12.88 -21.51
N LEU A 364 8.05 13.05 -20.63
CA LEU A 364 7.89 12.27 -19.40
C LEU A 364 7.80 10.76 -19.68
N TRP A 365 7.19 10.39 -20.81
CA TRP A 365 6.87 9.02 -21.20
C TRP A 365 7.95 8.33 -22.04
N ASP A 366 9.05 9.02 -22.36
CA ASP A 366 10.18 8.48 -23.12
C ASP A 366 11.27 7.92 -22.18
N ALA A 367 11.55 6.62 -22.28
CA ALA A 367 12.53 5.86 -21.49
C ALA A 367 13.20 4.71 -22.30
N ASP A 368 14.33 4.18 -21.81
CA ASP A 368 15.04 3.07 -22.46
C ASP A 368 14.22 1.76 -22.50
N ASP A 369 13.29 1.57 -21.55
CA ASP A 369 12.41 0.41 -21.41
C ASP A 369 10.98 0.64 -21.94
N THR A 370 10.74 1.74 -22.67
CA THR A 370 9.40 2.16 -23.14
C THR A 370 8.70 1.11 -24.00
N GLY A 371 9.43 0.16 -24.58
CA GLY A 371 8.82 -0.92 -25.36
C GLY A 371 7.84 -1.76 -24.54
N SER A 372 8.15 -2.03 -23.26
CA SER A 372 7.26 -2.78 -22.38
C SER A 372 6.02 -1.96 -22.01
N PHE A 373 6.20 -0.72 -21.59
CA PHE A 373 5.12 0.23 -21.31
C PHE A 373 4.17 0.36 -22.51
N ALA A 374 4.73 0.58 -23.70
CA ALA A 374 3.97 0.76 -24.92
C ALA A 374 3.13 -0.47 -25.28
N LYS A 375 3.69 -1.67 -25.11
CA LYS A 375 2.98 -2.93 -25.34
C LYS A 375 1.79 -3.09 -24.39
N HIS A 376 1.97 -2.87 -23.09
CA HIS A 376 0.89 -3.02 -22.10
C HIS A 376 -0.19 -1.95 -22.28
N LEU A 377 0.22 -0.70 -22.50
CA LEU A 377 -0.71 0.40 -22.75
C LEU A 377 -1.58 0.11 -23.98
N TRP A 378 -0.97 -0.35 -25.08
CA TRP A 378 -1.71 -0.70 -26.29
C TRP A 378 -2.65 -1.89 -26.07
N ALA A 379 -2.21 -2.93 -25.35
CA ALA A 379 -3.05 -4.06 -25.01
C ALA A 379 -4.27 -3.66 -24.17
N LEU A 380 -4.10 -2.73 -23.23
CA LEU A 380 -5.19 -2.19 -22.42
C LEU A 380 -6.21 -1.44 -23.28
N LEU A 381 -5.74 -0.52 -24.13
CA LEU A 381 -6.62 0.22 -25.06
C LEU A 381 -7.37 -0.71 -26.01
N GLN A 382 -6.70 -1.75 -26.52
CA GLN A 382 -7.32 -2.76 -27.37
C GLN A 382 -8.39 -3.55 -26.60
N SER A 383 -8.14 -3.91 -25.34
CA SER A 383 -9.11 -4.58 -24.47
C SER A 383 -10.34 -3.72 -24.19
N GLU A 384 -10.17 -2.43 -23.86
CA GLU A 384 -11.28 -1.49 -23.64
C GLU A 384 -12.10 -1.30 -24.92
N ALA A 385 -11.44 -1.12 -26.07
CA ALA A 385 -12.10 -1.00 -27.36
C ALA A 385 -12.94 -2.23 -27.71
N SER A 386 -12.41 -3.44 -27.48
CA SER A 386 -13.15 -4.68 -27.74
C SER A 386 -14.42 -4.79 -26.87
N GLN A 387 -14.32 -4.52 -25.57
CA GLN A 387 -15.48 -4.56 -24.67
C GLN A 387 -16.56 -3.55 -25.08
N LEU A 388 -16.15 -2.36 -25.51
CA LEU A 388 -17.05 -1.32 -25.99
C LEU A 388 -17.78 -1.73 -27.27
N VAL A 389 -17.09 -2.32 -28.24
CA VAL A 389 -17.70 -2.83 -29.48
C VAL A 389 -18.67 -3.98 -29.20
N ASP A 390 -18.31 -4.89 -28.30
CA ASP A 390 -19.12 -6.06 -27.95
C ASP A 390 -20.41 -5.69 -27.18
N SER A 391 -20.46 -4.50 -26.55
CA SER A 391 -21.62 -4.03 -25.79
C SER A 391 -22.87 -3.72 -26.64
N GLY A 392 -22.79 -3.81 -27.98
CA GLY A 392 -23.93 -3.69 -28.89
C GLY A 392 -24.55 -2.28 -29.00
N THR A 393 -23.86 -1.27 -28.45
CA THR A 393 -24.25 0.14 -28.55
C THR A 393 -23.94 0.71 -29.94
N ASP A 394 -24.69 1.74 -30.37
CA ASP A 394 -24.46 2.39 -31.66
C ASP A 394 -23.01 2.90 -31.75
N THR A 395 -22.25 2.38 -32.72
CA THR A 395 -20.85 2.71 -32.97
C THR A 395 -20.55 4.21 -32.98
N LYS A 396 -21.54 5.05 -33.36
CA LYS A 396 -21.43 6.52 -33.34
C LYS A 396 -21.35 7.12 -31.93
N LEU A 397 -21.95 6.48 -30.92
CA LEU A 397 -21.88 6.90 -29.51
C LEU A 397 -20.70 6.22 -28.78
N VAL A 398 -20.28 5.05 -29.24
CA VAL A 398 -19.17 4.28 -28.64
C VAL A 398 -17.82 4.95 -28.86
N ALA A 399 -17.57 5.42 -30.08
CA ALA A 399 -16.31 6.05 -30.45
C ALA A 399 -15.94 7.22 -29.52
N PRO A 400 -16.83 8.21 -29.26
CA PRO A 400 -16.56 9.30 -28.33
C PRO A 400 -16.20 8.84 -26.91
N GLY A 401 -16.95 7.91 -26.32
CA GLY A 401 -16.68 7.39 -24.96
C GLY A 401 -15.35 6.64 -24.84
N PHE A 402 -14.91 5.97 -25.92
CA PHE A 402 -13.57 5.40 -25.98
C PHE A 402 -12.48 6.48 -25.93
N PHE A 403 -12.68 7.59 -26.65
CA PHE A 403 -11.73 8.71 -26.62
C PHE A 403 -11.66 9.38 -25.24
N ASP A 404 -12.79 9.53 -24.56
CA ASP A 404 -12.81 10.02 -23.17
C ASP A 404 -12.04 9.08 -22.24
N THR A 405 -12.19 7.76 -22.41
CA THR A 405 -11.41 6.75 -21.67
C THR A 405 -9.91 6.91 -21.92
N VAL A 406 -9.48 7.17 -23.15
CA VAL A 406 -8.07 7.41 -23.51
C VAL A 406 -7.53 8.68 -22.82
N LEU A 407 -8.30 9.78 -22.82
CA LEU A 407 -7.93 11.03 -22.17
C LEU A 407 -7.85 10.91 -20.64
N ASP A 408 -8.81 10.21 -20.06
CA ASP A 408 -8.83 9.89 -18.63
C ASP A 408 -7.63 9.01 -18.27
N LEU A 409 -7.27 8.03 -19.12
CA LEU A 409 -6.10 7.17 -18.92
C LEU A 409 -4.82 7.99 -18.84
N GLN A 410 -4.57 8.88 -19.81
CA GLN A 410 -3.42 9.78 -19.79
C GLN A 410 -3.39 10.64 -18.52
N THR A 411 -4.54 11.23 -18.17
CA THR A 411 -4.66 12.08 -16.97
C THR A 411 -4.38 11.29 -15.70
N GLY A 412 -4.89 10.06 -15.61
CA GLY A 412 -4.72 9.18 -14.48
C GLY A 412 -3.28 8.72 -14.30
N LEU A 413 -2.62 8.26 -15.37
CA LEU A 413 -1.21 7.88 -15.32
C LEU A 413 -0.31 9.07 -14.95
N ARG A 414 -0.62 10.27 -15.43
CA ARG A 414 0.11 11.49 -15.04
C ARG A 414 0.00 11.76 -13.54
N LYS A 415 -1.18 11.54 -12.94
CA LYS A 415 -1.37 11.67 -11.49
C LYS A 415 -0.52 10.69 -10.70
N VAL A 416 -0.22 9.51 -11.25
CA VAL A 416 0.68 8.53 -10.62
C VAL A 416 2.12 9.04 -10.58
N LEU A 417 2.63 9.56 -11.70
CA LEU A 417 4.03 10.00 -11.82
C LEU A 417 4.29 11.38 -11.21
N LEU A 418 3.33 12.30 -11.29
CA LEU A 418 3.46 13.69 -10.85
C LEU A 418 2.68 13.99 -9.58
N ARG A 419 2.68 13.04 -8.64
CA ARG A 419 2.13 13.27 -7.30
C ARG A 419 2.92 14.40 -6.59
N PRO A 420 2.28 15.30 -5.85
CA PRO A 420 2.98 16.46 -5.24
C PRO A 420 4.08 16.11 -4.25
N ASP A 421 3.84 15.11 -3.41
CA ASP A 421 4.82 14.59 -2.47
C ASP A 421 6.08 14.08 -3.19
N LEU A 422 5.87 13.37 -4.31
CA LEU A 422 6.97 12.87 -5.14
C LEU A 422 7.65 14.00 -5.92
N PHE A 423 6.87 14.98 -6.39
CA PHE A 423 7.38 16.16 -7.10
C PHE A 423 8.41 16.91 -6.27
N ARG A 424 8.12 17.13 -4.98
CA ARG A 424 9.10 17.69 -4.05
C ARG A 424 10.35 16.83 -3.96
N THR A 425 10.18 15.51 -3.84
CA THR A 425 11.30 14.57 -3.75
C THR A 425 12.15 14.53 -5.03
N TYR A 426 11.56 14.76 -6.20
CA TYR A 426 12.29 14.86 -7.48
C TYR A 426 13.17 16.11 -7.53
N LEU A 427 12.72 17.20 -6.92
CA LEU A 427 13.44 18.47 -6.90
C LEU A 427 14.38 18.64 -5.70
N ASP A 428 14.37 17.71 -4.74
CA ASP A 428 15.15 17.80 -3.50
C ASP A 428 16.65 18.14 -3.73
N PRO A 429 17.37 17.53 -4.70
CA PRO A 429 18.77 17.88 -4.97
C PRO A 429 18.94 19.33 -5.42
N MET A 430 17.95 19.89 -6.13
CA MET A 430 17.96 21.27 -6.60
C MET A 430 17.60 22.25 -5.48
N LEU A 431 16.68 21.85 -4.59
CA LEU A 431 16.26 22.65 -3.44
C LEU A 431 17.35 22.74 -2.36
N ALA A 432 18.26 21.76 -2.30
CA ALA A 432 19.39 21.75 -1.37
C ALA A 432 20.48 22.80 -1.66
N HIS A 433 20.53 23.35 -2.88
CA HIS A 433 21.52 24.34 -3.31
C HIS A 433 20.85 25.68 -3.71
N PRO A 434 20.61 26.60 -2.75
CA PRO A 434 19.75 27.78 -2.94
C PRO A 434 20.39 28.94 -3.74
N LEU A 435 21.49 28.74 -4.46
CA LEU A 435 22.24 29.83 -5.09
C LEU A 435 21.58 30.41 -6.36
N SER A 436 20.58 29.74 -6.94
CA SER A 436 19.78 30.27 -8.06
C SER A 436 18.44 29.56 -8.20
N GLU A 437 17.39 30.30 -8.56
CA GLU A 437 16.08 29.71 -8.84
C GLU A 437 16.12 28.82 -10.10
N PRO A 438 15.65 27.55 -10.02
CA PRO A 438 15.80 26.60 -11.12
C PRO A 438 14.90 26.94 -12.31
N ARG A 439 15.43 26.81 -13.52
CA ARG A 439 14.69 27.08 -14.77
C ARG A 439 13.80 25.88 -15.15
N MET A 440 12.73 26.12 -15.91
CA MET A 440 11.81 25.06 -16.38
C MET A 440 12.50 23.85 -17.05
N PRO A 441 13.50 24.03 -17.95
CA PRO A 441 14.20 22.88 -18.54
C PRO A 441 15.00 22.03 -17.55
N GLU A 442 15.42 22.60 -16.42
CA GLU A 442 16.13 21.89 -15.35
C GLU A 442 15.12 21.14 -14.48
N ILE A 443 13.98 21.76 -14.18
CA ILE A 443 12.85 21.12 -13.49
C ILE A 443 12.35 19.90 -14.29
N MET A 444 12.16 20.04 -15.60
CA MET A 444 11.76 18.93 -16.47
C MET A 444 12.73 17.75 -16.42
N ARG A 445 14.04 18.03 -16.49
CA ARG A 445 15.09 17.00 -16.38
C ARG A 445 15.08 16.34 -15.00
N ALA A 446 15.05 17.12 -13.93
CA ALA A 446 15.01 16.59 -12.57
C ALA A 446 13.78 15.72 -12.32
N VAL A 447 12.61 16.09 -12.86
CA VAL A 447 11.40 15.27 -12.77
C VAL A 447 11.50 14.01 -13.62
N HIS A 448 12.02 14.10 -14.85
CA HIS A 448 12.22 12.96 -15.73
C HIS A 448 13.18 11.93 -15.11
N ASP A 449 14.32 12.37 -14.60
CA ASP A 449 15.30 11.55 -13.91
C ASP A 449 14.74 11.03 -12.58
N GLY A 450 14.06 11.88 -11.82
CA GLY A 450 13.49 11.57 -10.52
C GLY A 450 12.42 10.46 -10.57
N VAL A 451 11.58 10.45 -11.61
CA VAL A 451 10.59 9.37 -11.85
C VAL A 451 11.26 8.02 -12.08
N ARG A 452 12.49 8.02 -12.63
CA ARG A 452 13.29 6.83 -12.96
C ARG A 452 14.28 6.46 -11.87
N ALA A 453 14.58 7.36 -10.95
CA ALA A 453 15.44 7.10 -9.81
C ALA A 453 14.87 5.99 -8.93
N ARG A 454 15.74 5.04 -8.53
CA ARG A 454 15.38 3.98 -7.60
C ARG A 454 15.16 4.55 -6.20
N ARG A 455 14.11 4.07 -5.52
CA ARG A 455 13.78 4.45 -4.15
C ARG A 455 13.48 3.23 -3.30
N GLY A 456 13.67 3.36 -1.98
CA GLY A 456 13.23 2.37 -1.00
C GLY A 456 13.74 0.95 -1.27
N LEU A 457 12.89 0.08 -1.82
CA LEU A 457 13.20 -1.32 -2.15
C LEU A 457 13.96 -1.49 -3.48
N GLY A 458 14.50 -0.41 -4.03
CA GLY A 458 15.27 -0.43 -5.29
C GLY A 458 14.43 -0.24 -6.56
N GLU A 459 13.16 0.14 -6.43
CA GLU A 459 12.27 0.36 -7.58
C GLU A 459 12.01 1.84 -7.83
N SER A 460 11.82 2.20 -9.10
CA SER A 460 11.45 3.55 -9.52
C SER A 460 9.93 3.69 -9.63
N MET A 461 9.43 4.93 -9.60
CA MET A 461 8.01 5.20 -9.82
C MET A 461 7.55 4.81 -11.22
N TRP A 462 8.45 4.94 -12.21
CA TRP A 462 8.23 4.42 -13.55
C TRP A 462 7.91 2.92 -13.56
N LYS A 463 8.74 2.12 -12.89
CA LYS A 463 8.54 0.66 -12.81
C LYS A 463 7.23 0.28 -12.11
N ARG A 464 6.89 0.97 -11.03
CA ARG A 464 5.61 0.80 -10.33
C ARG A 464 4.42 1.12 -11.22
N MET A 465 4.51 2.18 -12.04
CA MET A 465 3.48 2.50 -13.03
C MET A 465 3.34 1.41 -14.10
N VAL A 466 4.44 0.87 -14.63
CA VAL A 466 4.40 -0.22 -15.61
C VAL A 466 3.73 -1.47 -15.02
N ARG A 467 4.03 -1.82 -13.76
CA ARG A 467 3.36 -2.91 -13.04
C ARG A 467 1.87 -2.64 -12.80
N PHE A 468 1.52 -1.40 -12.49
CA PHE A 468 0.12 -0.99 -12.35
C PHE A 468 -0.65 -1.16 -13.68
N LEU A 469 -0.05 -0.77 -14.81
CA LEU A 469 -0.62 -1.00 -16.13
C LEU A 469 -0.82 -2.48 -16.45
N LEU A 470 0.17 -3.33 -16.14
CA LEU A 470 0.02 -4.79 -16.27
C LEU A 470 -1.15 -5.29 -15.39
N SER A 471 -1.24 -4.80 -14.16
CA SER A 471 -2.33 -5.16 -13.24
C SER A 471 -3.72 -4.74 -13.74
N LEU A 472 -3.81 -3.66 -14.52
CA LEU A 472 -5.05 -3.25 -15.20
C LEU A 472 -5.36 -4.17 -16.38
N CYS A 473 -4.35 -4.58 -17.16
CA CYS A 473 -4.51 -5.53 -18.27
C CYS A 473 -5.06 -6.87 -17.78
N ASP A 474 -4.49 -7.41 -16.69
CA ASP A 474 -4.86 -8.70 -16.10
C ASP A 474 -6.21 -8.66 -15.36
N ALA A 475 -6.72 -7.47 -15.03
CA ALA A 475 -7.99 -7.32 -14.35
C ALA A 475 -9.16 -7.38 -15.34
N ASN A 476 -10.22 -8.10 -14.99
CA ASN A 476 -11.46 -8.15 -15.77
C ASN A 476 -12.27 -6.85 -15.66
N GLY A 477 -13.08 -6.59 -16.69
CA GLY A 477 -13.99 -5.44 -16.80
C GLY A 477 -13.41 -4.24 -17.54
N SER A 478 -14.11 -3.11 -17.47
CA SER A 478 -13.75 -1.85 -18.13
C SER A 478 -13.30 -0.78 -17.13
N MET A 479 -12.51 0.19 -17.62
CA MET A 479 -12.23 1.44 -16.91
C MET A 479 -13.29 2.53 -17.13
N ASN A 480 -14.21 2.32 -18.08
CA ASN A 480 -15.23 3.29 -18.47
C ASN A 480 -16.07 3.70 -17.24
N THR A 481 -16.29 5.00 -17.11
CA THR A 481 -17.12 5.58 -16.05
C THR A 481 -18.59 5.20 -16.19
N ASP A 482 -19.06 5.00 -17.41
CA ASP A 482 -20.46 4.78 -17.77
C ASP A 482 -20.92 3.33 -17.55
N ASP A 483 -19.99 2.38 -17.54
CA ASP A 483 -20.26 1.00 -17.12
C ASP A 483 -20.61 1.02 -15.63
N HIS A 484 -21.79 0.58 -15.20
CA HIS A 484 -22.17 0.58 -13.78
C HIS A 484 -21.68 -0.65 -13.01
N THR A 485 -21.08 -1.63 -13.66
CA THR A 485 -20.60 -2.85 -12.99
C THR A 485 -19.37 -2.58 -12.11
N ASN A 486 -19.33 -3.20 -10.94
CA ASN A 486 -18.19 -3.13 -10.02
C ASN A 486 -17.16 -4.20 -10.41
N THR A 487 -16.34 -3.90 -11.41
CA THR A 487 -15.28 -4.81 -11.87
C THR A 487 -13.96 -4.54 -11.16
N ARG A 488 -13.05 -5.52 -11.21
CA ARG A 488 -11.71 -5.39 -10.61
C ARG A 488 -10.92 -4.25 -11.27
N ARG A 489 -10.96 -4.14 -12.60
CA ARG A 489 -10.27 -3.09 -13.35
C ARG A 489 -10.80 -1.72 -12.98
N ARG A 490 -12.13 -1.56 -12.90
CA ARG A 490 -12.77 -0.32 -12.49
C ARG A 490 -12.45 0.09 -11.06
N SER A 491 -12.41 -0.88 -10.13
CA SER A 491 -12.05 -0.62 -8.74
C SER A 491 -10.63 -0.06 -8.62
N LEU A 492 -9.66 -0.69 -9.30
CA LEU A 492 -8.28 -0.21 -9.38
C LEU A 492 -8.21 1.19 -10.02
N TRP A 493 -8.97 1.42 -11.09
CA TRP A 493 -8.99 2.71 -11.79
C TRP A 493 -9.67 3.83 -10.99
N ARG A 494 -10.76 3.53 -10.26
CA ARG A 494 -11.43 4.49 -9.36
C ARG A 494 -10.49 5.01 -8.27
N GLY A 495 -9.53 4.19 -7.82
CA GLY A 495 -8.47 4.63 -6.89
C GLY A 495 -7.67 5.83 -7.41
N VAL A 496 -7.47 5.94 -8.73
CA VAL A 496 -6.82 7.07 -9.42
C VAL A 496 -7.61 8.37 -9.32
N ASN A 497 -8.92 8.25 -9.15
CA ASN A 497 -9.86 9.36 -9.10
C ASN A 497 -10.55 9.49 -7.74
N LEU A 498 -9.95 9.01 -6.65
CA LEU A 498 -10.43 9.22 -5.28
C LEU A 498 -10.82 10.68 -4.96
N GLN A 499 -10.22 11.64 -5.67
CA GLN A 499 -10.55 13.07 -5.57
C GLN A 499 -11.90 13.47 -6.21
N ARG A 500 -12.40 12.74 -7.22
CA ARG A 500 -13.68 13.03 -7.90
C ARG A 500 -14.89 12.49 -7.13
N SER A 501 -14.74 11.55 -6.20
CA SER A 501 -15.91 10.82 -5.64
C SER A 501 -16.72 11.56 -4.57
N ARG A 502 -16.40 12.83 -4.22
CA ARG A 502 -17.26 13.64 -3.32
C ARG A 502 -18.24 14.55 -4.04
N THR A 503 -18.10 14.80 -5.35
CA THR A 503 -19.06 15.66 -6.09
C THR A 503 -20.35 14.94 -6.50
N GLY A 504 -20.49 13.65 -6.19
CA GLY A 504 -21.69 12.85 -6.51
C GLY A 504 -22.56 12.45 -5.30
N ILE A 505 -22.11 12.70 -4.06
CA ILE A 505 -22.93 12.48 -2.87
C ILE A 505 -23.53 13.84 -2.50
N ARG A 506 -24.80 14.05 -2.88
CA ARG A 506 -25.64 15.08 -2.28
C ARG A 506 -25.78 14.77 -0.79
N HIS A 507 -24.91 15.32 0.04
CA HIS A 507 -25.21 15.79 1.39
C HIS A 507 -24.02 16.62 1.90
N ASP A 508 -24.38 17.81 2.38
CA ASP A 508 -23.60 18.81 3.10
C ASP A 508 -22.79 19.80 2.25
N GLU A 509 -23.51 20.83 1.84
CA GLU A 509 -23.05 22.15 1.42
C GLU A 509 -22.28 22.85 2.54
N GLU A 510 -21.04 22.43 2.83
CA GLU A 510 -20.11 23.25 3.63
C GLU A 510 -18.62 23.00 3.33
N ALA A 511 -18.32 22.49 2.13
CA ALA A 511 -16.94 22.36 1.65
C ALA A 511 -16.75 22.94 0.24
N ALA A 512 -17.26 24.15 0.01
CA ALA A 512 -16.91 24.96 -1.14
C ALA A 512 -16.06 26.15 -0.68
N SER A 513 -14.75 26.09 -0.93
CA SER A 513 -13.77 27.20 -1.07
C SER A 513 -12.34 26.89 -0.58
N GLY A 514 -12.07 25.69 -0.05
CA GLY A 514 -10.70 25.27 0.25
C GLY A 514 -10.11 24.43 -0.88
N ALA A 515 -9.14 24.97 -1.62
CA ALA A 515 -8.23 24.19 -2.47
C ALA A 515 -7.36 23.28 -1.59
N ASN A 516 -7.95 22.21 -1.04
CA ASN A 516 -7.33 21.43 0.02
C ASN A 516 -6.50 20.27 -0.56
N ARG A 517 -5.23 20.62 -0.80
CA ARG A 517 -4.00 19.86 -0.56
C ARG A 517 -4.02 18.37 -0.95
N ASP A 518 -3.45 18.07 -2.13
CA ASP A 518 -3.11 16.73 -2.61
C ASP A 518 -2.30 15.89 -1.57
N ASP A 519 -1.58 16.53 -0.64
CA ASP A 519 -0.82 15.87 0.44
C ASP A 519 -1.70 15.35 1.60
N ASP A 520 -2.96 15.80 1.71
CA ASP A 520 -3.89 15.36 2.77
C ASP A 520 -4.40 13.92 2.54
N TYR A 521 -3.91 13.24 1.49
CA TYR A 521 -4.29 11.88 1.14
C TYR A 521 -3.21 10.85 1.46
N ALA A 522 -2.00 11.25 1.87
CA ALA A 522 -0.89 10.31 2.15
C ALA A 522 -1.23 9.30 3.25
N VAL A 523 -2.00 9.74 4.25
CA VAL A 523 -2.45 8.94 5.40
C VAL A 523 -3.96 8.73 5.31
N ARG A 524 -4.42 7.50 5.47
CA ARG A 524 -5.84 7.17 5.58
C ARG A 524 -6.08 6.12 6.65
N THR A 525 -7.31 6.15 7.17
CA THR A 525 -7.78 5.27 8.23
C THR A 525 -8.89 4.36 7.71
N LEU A 526 -8.96 3.16 8.25
CA LEU A 526 -9.98 2.16 7.95
C LEU A 526 -10.50 1.58 9.27
N ASP A 527 -11.73 1.96 9.62
CA ASP A 527 -12.44 1.48 10.80
C ASP A 527 -13.86 0.99 10.45
N GLY A 528 -14.62 0.58 11.46
CA GLY A 528 -15.95 0.00 11.27
C GLY A 528 -17.03 0.96 10.82
N SER A 529 -16.80 2.27 10.94
CA SER A 529 -17.75 3.29 10.49
C SER A 529 -17.75 3.47 8.96
N MET A 530 -16.68 3.04 8.27
CA MET A 530 -16.58 3.18 6.82
C MET A 530 -17.53 2.23 6.09
N LYS A 531 -18.31 2.75 5.13
CA LYS A 531 -19.20 1.94 4.27
C LYS A 531 -18.41 1.04 3.33
N SER A 532 -18.98 -0.13 3.00
CA SER A 532 -18.35 -1.16 2.14
C SER A 532 -17.74 -0.61 0.85
N ASP A 533 -18.47 0.19 0.09
CA ASP A 533 -17.98 0.79 -1.16
C ASP A 533 -16.75 1.68 -0.94
N GLY A 534 -16.73 2.46 0.14
CA GLY A 534 -15.60 3.30 0.52
C GLY A 534 -14.35 2.46 0.85
N ARG A 535 -14.54 1.33 1.55
CA ARG A 535 -13.45 0.40 1.87
C ARG A 535 -12.84 -0.18 0.61
N ILE A 536 -13.66 -0.61 -0.36
CA ILE A 536 -13.21 -1.19 -1.63
C ILE A 536 -12.35 -0.19 -2.39
N VAL A 537 -12.82 1.05 -2.56
CA VAL A 537 -12.08 2.09 -3.28
C VAL A 537 -10.77 2.44 -2.56
N LEU A 538 -10.79 2.55 -1.23
CA LEU A 538 -9.59 2.82 -0.44
C LEU A 538 -8.55 1.70 -0.56
N CYS A 539 -8.97 0.43 -0.46
CA CYS A 539 -8.08 -0.72 -0.61
C CYS A 539 -7.51 -0.81 -2.04
N ALA A 540 -8.32 -0.51 -3.04
CA ALA A 540 -7.88 -0.48 -4.44
C ALA A 540 -6.83 0.61 -4.68
N ALA A 541 -7.02 1.80 -4.11
CA ALA A 541 -6.04 2.88 -4.15
C ALA A 541 -4.75 2.52 -3.41
N PHE A 542 -4.85 1.91 -2.22
CA PHE A 542 -3.67 1.44 -1.48
C PHE A 542 -2.89 0.37 -2.27
N ASN A 543 -3.56 -0.49 -3.04
CA ASN A 543 -2.94 -1.46 -3.96
C ASN A 543 -2.44 -0.89 -5.29
N SER A 544 -2.54 0.42 -5.48
CA SER A 544 -2.00 1.12 -6.64
C SER A 544 -0.81 2.00 -6.23
N PRO A 545 0.02 2.49 -7.17
CA PRO A 545 1.13 3.39 -6.84
C PRO A 545 0.70 4.79 -6.31
N LEU A 546 -0.61 5.02 -6.12
CA LEU A 546 -1.21 6.27 -5.67
C LEU A 546 -1.35 6.35 -4.16
N ALA A 547 -1.68 7.53 -3.64
CA ALA A 547 -2.04 7.70 -2.24
C ALA A 547 -3.32 6.90 -1.88
N PRO A 548 -3.47 6.43 -0.62
CA PRO A 548 -2.56 6.62 0.50
C PRO A 548 -1.33 5.71 0.44
N ASP A 549 -0.22 6.16 1.02
CA ASP A 549 0.97 5.34 1.29
C ASP A 549 0.95 4.77 2.70
N ILE A 550 0.23 5.40 3.62
CA ILE A 550 0.06 4.92 5.00
C ILE A 550 -1.42 4.61 5.21
N LEU A 551 -1.72 3.34 5.45
CA LEU A 551 -3.05 2.87 5.80
C LEU A 551 -3.05 2.37 7.23
N ILE A 552 -3.83 3.02 8.10
CA ILE A 552 -4.01 2.62 9.50
C ILE A 552 -5.37 1.96 9.62
N CYS A 553 -5.43 0.74 10.14
CA CYS A 553 -6.67 -0.04 10.17
C CYS A 553 -6.91 -0.73 11.51
N THR A 554 -8.19 -0.86 11.84
CA THR A 554 -8.64 -1.66 12.99
C THR A 554 -8.74 -3.15 12.65
N SER A 555 -9.23 -3.97 13.59
CA SER A 555 -9.48 -5.40 13.38
C SER A 555 -10.30 -5.69 12.11
N ILE A 556 -11.14 -4.76 11.66
CA ILE A 556 -11.97 -4.87 10.45
C ILE A 556 -11.13 -4.90 9.15
N GLY A 557 -9.91 -4.38 9.16
CA GLY A 557 -8.96 -4.55 8.06
C GLY A 557 -8.29 -5.93 8.03
N SER A 558 -8.54 -6.79 9.03
CA SER A 558 -7.92 -8.12 9.14
C SER A 558 -8.65 -9.19 8.34
N GLU A 559 -9.80 -8.89 7.75
CA GLU A 559 -10.69 -9.82 7.02
C GLU A 559 -11.04 -9.29 5.62
N GLY A 560 -11.21 -10.21 4.65
CA GLY A 560 -11.79 -9.90 3.33
C GLY A 560 -11.02 -8.99 2.36
N ILE A 561 -9.88 -8.39 2.76
CA ILE A 561 -9.14 -7.46 1.88
C ILE A 561 -7.73 -7.95 1.52
N ASP A 562 -7.31 -7.62 0.30
CA ASP A 562 -6.00 -7.90 -0.27
C ASP A 562 -5.23 -6.59 -0.32
N LEU A 563 -4.01 -6.50 0.22
CA LEU A 563 -3.22 -5.26 0.24
C LEU A 563 -1.76 -5.51 -0.20
N HIS A 564 -1.51 -6.60 -0.92
CA HIS A 564 -0.17 -7.15 -1.20
C HIS A 564 0.53 -6.55 -2.42
N ARG A 565 -0.19 -5.85 -3.31
CA ARG A 565 0.34 -5.48 -4.65
C ARG A 565 1.38 -4.37 -4.61
N GLU A 566 1.21 -3.42 -3.69
CA GLU A 566 2.03 -2.20 -3.60
C GLU A 566 2.55 -1.95 -2.18
N CYS A 567 2.35 -2.89 -1.26
CA CYS A 567 2.83 -2.83 0.12
C CYS A 567 3.70 -4.04 0.44
N ALA A 568 4.73 -3.84 1.24
CA ALA A 568 5.60 -4.89 1.78
C ALA A 568 5.94 -4.65 3.27
N GLU A 569 5.32 -3.65 3.90
CA GLU A 569 5.60 -3.20 5.27
C GLU A 569 4.31 -3.30 6.10
N VAL A 570 4.32 -4.11 7.15
CA VAL A 570 3.20 -4.28 8.09
C VAL A 570 3.67 -3.98 9.51
N ILE A 571 2.96 -3.12 10.23
CA ILE A 571 3.21 -2.82 11.64
C ILE A 571 2.00 -3.30 12.45
N HIS A 572 2.23 -4.17 13.43
CA HIS A 572 1.26 -4.57 14.43
C HIS A 572 1.44 -3.69 15.66
N HIS A 573 0.82 -2.52 15.65
CA HIS A 573 0.94 -1.57 16.76
C HIS A 573 0.35 -2.14 18.06
N ASP A 574 -0.77 -2.85 17.96
CA ASP A 574 -1.33 -3.64 19.05
C ASP A 574 -1.22 -5.13 18.71
N LEU A 575 -0.73 -5.90 19.68
CA LEU A 575 -0.48 -7.33 19.54
C LEU A 575 -1.76 -8.14 19.79
N PRO A 576 -2.12 -9.09 18.90
CA PRO A 576 -3.17 -10.04 19.21
C PRO A 576 -2.65 -11.13 20.16
N TRP A 577 -3.53 -11.72 20.97
CA TRP A 577 -3.19 -12.87 21.83
C TRP A 577 -3.05 -14.21 21.10
N ASN A 578 -3.61 -14.29 19.89
CA ASN A 578 -3.64 -15.48 19.06
C ASN A 578 -2.66 -15.35 17.88
N PRO A 579 -1.63 -16.21 17.78
CA PRO A 579 -0.71 -16.25 16.63
C PRO A 579 -1.41 -16.37 15.28
N ALA A 580 -2.56 -17.05 15.20
CA ALA A 580 -3.32 -17.18 13.96
C ALA A 580 -3.83 -15.82 13.45
N ARG A 581 -4.30 -14.94 14.34
CA ARG A 581 -4.72 -13.58 13.98
C ARG A 581 -3.54 -12.74 13.48
N LEU A 582 -2.37 -12.88 14.12
CA LEU A 582 -1.15 -12.21 13.66
C LEU A 582 -0.80 -12.67 12.23
N GLU A 583 -0.83 -13.97 11.99
CA GLU A 583 -0.54 -14.55 10.67
C GLU A 583 -1.54 -14.11 9.60
N GLN A 584 -2.84 -14.09 9.90
CA GLN A 584 -3.87 -13.60 8.99
C GLN A 584 -3.65 -12.13 8.61
N ARG A 585 -3.25 -11.28 9.56
CA ARG A 585 -2.91 -9.87 9.30
C ARG A 585 -1.67 -9.75 8.40
N ILE A 586 -0.62 -10.56 8.63
CA ILE A 586 0.56 -10.61 7.75
C ILE A 586 0.19 -11.11 6.35
N GLY A 587 -0.71 -12.10 6.26
CA GLY A 587 -1.24 -12.66 5.01
C GLY A 587 -2.05 -11.68 4.16
N ARG A 588 -2.33 -10.45 4.63
CA ARG A 588 -2.88 -9.36 3.80
C ARG A 588 -1.87 -8.80 2.82
N VAL A 589 -0.58 -8.90 3.18
CA VAL A 589 0.56 -8.42 2.39
C VAL A 589 1.41 -9.57 1.84
N ASP A 590 1.56 -10.67 2.58
CA ASP A 590 2.29 -11.85 2.12
C ASP A 590 1.40 -12.80 1.29
N ARG A 591 1.11 -12.42 0.04
CA ARG A 591 0.34 -13.23 -0.93
C ARG A 591 1.13 -13.54 -2.19
N VAL A 592 0.59 -14.44 -3.01
CA VAL A 592 1.11 -14.69 -4.36
C VAL A 592 0.93 -13.43 -5.20
N GLY A 593 1.98 -13.02 -5.91
CA GLY A 593 1.99 -11.77 -6.66
C GLY A 593 2.15 -10.52 -5.79
N SER A 594 2.69 -10.67 -4.57
CA SER A 594 3.01 -9.53 -3.71
C SER A 594 4.15 -8.69 -4.25
N LEU A 595 4.23 -7.43 -3.81
CA LEU A 595 5.34 -6.53 -4.14
C LEU A 595 6.70 -7.17 -3.80
N ALA A 596 6.80 -7.80 -2.63
CA ALA A 596 8.00 -8.49 -2.18
C ALA A 596 8.43 -9.61 -3.15
N GLU A 597 7.48 -10.39 -3.68
CA GLU A 597 7.74 -11.45 -4.65
C GLU A 597 8.21 -10.88 -6.00
N ALA A 598 7.55 -9.82 -6.49
CA ALA A 598 7.93 -9.14 -7.73
C ALA A 598 9.36 -8.57 -7.65
N ILE A 599 9.73 -7.96 -6.53
CA ILE A 599 11.08 -7.42 -6.32
C ILE A 599 12.14 -8.52 -6.33
N ARG A 600 11.85 -9.69 -5.72
CA ARG A 600 12.76 -10.85 -5.74
C ARG A 600 12.92 -11.41 -7.15
N ALA A 601 11.82 -11.59 -7.87
CA ALA A 601 11.83 -12.11 -9.24
C ALA A 601 12.67 -11.21 -10.17
N ASP A 602 12.56 -9.90 -9.99
CA ASP A 602 13.27 -8.90 -10.80
C ASP A 602 14.70 -8.60 -10.28
N GLN A 603 15.18 -9.30 -9.24
CA GLN A 603 16.49 -9.08 -8.59
C GLN A 603 16.78 -7.61 -8.25
N SER A 604 15.72 -6.81 -8.04
CA SER A 604 15.84 -5.36 -7.81
C SER A 604 16.19 -5.03 -6.35
N GLY A 605 15.99 -6.00 -5.46
CA GLY A 605 16.31 -5.95 -4.04
C GLY A 605 16.05 -7.30 -3.38
N PRO A 606 16.22 -7.40 -2.06
CA PRO A 606 16.00 -8.66 -1.33
C PRO A 606 14.52 -9.08 -1.30
N GLY A 607 13.61 -8.13 -1.56
CA GLY A 607 12.17 -8.33 -1.65
C GLY A 607 11.59 -9.03 -0.42
N PHE A 608 11.76 -8.42 0.75
CA PHE A 608 11.21 -8.95 1.99
C PHE A 608 9.85 -8.34 2.33
N VAL A 609 9.02 -9.12 3.03
CA VAL A 609 7.88 -8.61 3.77
C VAL A 609 8.38 -8.25 5.18
N HIS A 610 8.38 -6.96 5.49
CA HIS A 610 8.82 -6.42 6.77
C HIS A 610 7.64 -6.41 7.75
N VAL A 611 7.85 -7.03 8.91
CA VAL A 611 6.84 -7.16 9.97
C VAL A 611 7.36 -6.48 11.24
N GLY A 612 6.77 -5.35 11.59
CA GLY A 612 7.10 -4.56 12.76
C GLY A 612 6.18 -4.85 13.93
N VAL A 613 6.76 -5.06 15.11
CA VAL A 613 6.05 -5.36 16.37
C VAL A 613 6.58 -4.46 17.50
N PRO A 614 6.14 -3.20 17.58
CA PRO A 614 6.49 -2.34 18.70
C PRO A 614 5.83 -2.84 19.99
N PHE A 615 6.61 -3.01 21.06
CA PHE A 615 6.09 -3.21 22.42
C PHE A 615 7.03 -2.61 23.47
N GLN A 616 6.50 -2.19 24.61
CA GLN A 616 7.31 -1.64 25.71
C GLN A 616 7.83 -2.74 26.66
N GLN A 617 9.07 -2.61 27.16
CA GLN A 617 9.71 -3.59 28.04
C GLN A 617 9.12 -3.59 29.46
N GLN A 618 8.85 -2.40 30.00
CA GLN A 618 8.41 -2.21 31.39
C GLN A 618 6.88 -2.06 31.47
N SER A 619 6.14 -2.75 30.60
CA SER A 619 4.68 -2.70 30.54
C SER A 619 4.07 -4.10 30.41
N TYR A 620 2.74 -4.16 30.52
CA TYR A 620 1.97 -5.37 30.28
C TYR A 620 2.20 -5.97 28.88
N GLU A 621 2.63 -5.19 27.90
CA GLU A 621 2.91 -5.70 26.55
C GLU A 621 4.10 -6.65 26.51
N ARG A 622 5.10 -6.52 27.39
CA ARG A 622 6.21 -7.49 27.47
C ARG A 622 5.69 -8.87 27.83
N PHE A 623 4.72 -8.94 28.74
CA PHE A 623 4.03 -10.17 29.10
C PHE A 623 3.18 -10.69 27.93
N GLN A 624 2.41 -9.82 27.29
CA GLN A 624 1.63 -10.21 26.11
C GLN A 624 2.51 -10.78 24.99
N TYR A 625 3.66 -10.16 24.74
CA TYR A 625 4.64 -10.61 23.75
C TYR A 625 5.24 -11.98 24.10
N SER A 626 5.62 -12.21 25.36
CA SER A 626 6.18 -13.51 25.76
C SER A 626 5.16 -14.65 25.64
N VAL A 627 3.89 -14.38 26.00
CA VAL A 627 2.79 -15.33 25.81
C VAL A 627 2.55 -15.60 24.33
N LEU A 628 2.50 -14.55 23.51
CA LEU A 628 2.31 -14.69 22.06
C LEU A 628 3.45 -15.48 21.41
N LEU A 629 4.70 -15.19 21.78
CA LEU A 629 5.88 -15.92 21.30
C LEU A 629 5.81 -17.40 21.68
N ALA A 630 5.52 -17.71 22.95
CA ALA A 630 5.39 -19.09 23.41
C ALA A 630 4.26 -19.83 22.68
N ARG A 631 3.11 -19.18 22.47
CA ARG A 631 1.99 -19.74 21.69
C ARG A 631 2.39 -19.95 20.23
N ALA A 632 3.08 -19.01 19.61
CA ALA A 632 3.53 -19.11 18.22
C ALA A 632 4.50 -20.28 18.03
N GLN A 633 5.44 -20.49 18.96
CA GLN A 633 6.36 -21.63 18.93
C GLN A 633 5.62 -22.97 19.08
N ARG A 634 4.68 -23.07 20.03
CA ARG A 634 3.84 -24.28 20.20
C ARG A 634 3.03 -24.57 18.95
N PHE A 635 2.46 -23.53 18.35
CA PHE A 635 1.67 -23.61 17.13
C PHE A 635 2.52 -24.11 15.95
N GLU A 636 3.76 -23.65 15.83
CA GLU A 636 4.71 -24.10 14.82
C GLU A 636 5.13 -25.56 14.99
N VAL A 637 5.30 -26.01 16.24
CA VAL A 637 5.60 -27.43 16.52
C VAL A 637 4.40 -28.30 16.13
N LEU A 638 3.19 -27.93 16.56
CA LEU A 638 1.99 -28.75 16.36
C LEU A 638 1.52 -28.80 14.90
N LEU A 639 1.62 -27.69 14.17
CA LEU A 639 1.01 -27.54 12.85
C LEU A 639 2.05 -27.49 11.72
N GLY A 640 3.36 -27.47 12.05
CA GLY A 640 4.44 -27.20 11.11
C GLY A 640 4.53 -25.72 10.73
N LYS A 641 5.22 -25.38 9.63
CA LYS A 641 5.15 -24.03 9.05
C LYS A 641 3.68 -23.75 8.70
N PRO A 642 3.00 -22.83 9.39
CA PRO A 642 1.56 -22.72 9.23
C PRO A 642 1.24 -22.06 7.88
N ASP A 643 0.41 -22.67 7.03
CA ASP A 643 -0.27 -21.96 5.94
C ASP A 643 -1.75 -22.15 6.23
N PHE A 644 -2.38 -21.18 6.92
CA PHE A 644 -3.80 -21.25 7.22
C PHE A 644 -4.60 -20.46 6.19
N ALA A 645 -5.29 -21.20 5.32
CA ALA A 645 -6.62 -20.84 4.85
C ALA A 645 -7.59 -21.84 5.48
N LEU A 646 -7.92 -21.65 6.77
CA LEU A 646 -9.12 -22.25 7.34
C LEU A 646 -10.05 -21.09 7.69
N PRO A 647 -11.28 -21.05 7.14
CA PRO A 647 -12.34 -20.27 7.76
C PRO A 647 -12.58 -20.93 9.12
N LEU A 648 -12.30 -20.22 10.19
CA LEU A 648 -12.87 -20.60 11.48
C LEU A 648 -14.32 -20.13 11.39
N ASP A 649 -15.26 -21.07 11.52
CA ASP A 649 -16.69 -20.76 11.58
C ASP A 649 -16.93 -19.72 12.69
N GLU A 650 -17.46 -18.57 12.30
CA GLU A 650 -17.79 -17.41 13.14
C GLU A 650 -19.17 -17.52 13.81
N GLU A 651 -19.81 -18.69 13.82
CA GLU A 651 -21.17 -18.87 14.37
C GLU A 651 -21.24 -18.95 15.91
N ALA A 652 -20.38 -18.22 16.64
CA ALA A 652 -20.53 -18.09 18.10
C ALA A 652 -20.31 -16.67 18.64
N GLN A 653 -20.41 -15.65 17.80
CA GLN A 653 -20.43 -14.26 18.25
C GLN A 653 -21.61 -13.52 17.61
N ASP A 654 -22.81 -13.96 17.99
CA ASP A 654 -24.05 -13.31 17.59
C ASP A 654 -24.03 -11.82 17.90
N GLU A 655 -24.41 -11.09 16.86
CA GLU A 655 -24.74 -9.69 16.80
C GLU A 655 -25.84 -9.35 17.81
N HIS A 656 -25.50 -8.65 18.90
CA HIS A 656 -26.30 -7.56 19.46
C HIS A 656 -25.54 -6.93 20.63
N GLU A 657 -24.94 -5.75 20.39
CA GLU A 657 -24.91 -4.56 21.27
C GLU A 657 -23.66 -3.71 21.00
N GLN A 658 -23.88 -2.57 20.34
CA GLN A 658 -23.18 -1.31 20.51
C GLN A 658 -21.69 -1.38 20.89
N GLY A 659 -20.81 -1.38 19.88
CA GLY A 659 -19.52 -0.66 19.94
C GLY A 659 -18.48 -1.11 20.97
N ARG A 660 -18.60 -2.29 21.58
CA ARG A 660 -17.55 -2.85 22.44
C ARG A 660 -17.05 -4.17 21.87
N VAL A 661 -15.89 -4.13 21.22
CA VAL A 661 -15.07 -5.33 21.03
C VAL A 661 -14.52 -5.69 22.42
N ARG A 662 -15.31 -6.43 23.21
CA ARG A 662 -14.82 -7.09 24.42
C ARG A 662 -14.30 -8.45 23.99
N GLU A 663 -12.98 -8.59 23.94
CA GLU A 663 -12.37 -9.89 24.09
C GLU A 663 -12.75 -10.39 25.50
N VAL A 664 -13.63 -11.39 25.58
CA VAL A 664 -13.96 -12.04 26.86
C VAL A 664 -12.75 -12.90 27.22
N VAL A 665 -11.75 -12.26 27.81
CA VAL A 665 -10.67 -12.94 28.53
C VAL A 665 -11.32 -13.53 29.78
N THR A 666 -11.51 -14.84 29.82
CA THR A 666 -11.89 -15.52 31.07
C THR A 666 -10.65 -15.60 31.96
N ASP A 667 -10.81 -15.48 33.28
CA ASP A 667 -9.70 -15.60 34.24
C ASP A 667 -9.00 -16.97 34.16
N GLU A 668 -9.61 -17.96 33.51
CA GLU A 668 -9.01 -19.27 33.23
C GLU A 668 -7.85 -19.18 32.22
N ASP A 669 -7.94 -18.30 31.21
CA ASP A 669 -6.85 -18.05 30.23
C ASP A 669 -5.69 -17.26 30.85
N LEU A 670 -5.94 -16.55 31.96
CA LEU A 670 -4.98 -15.76 32.74
C LEU A 670 -4.38 -16.55 33.90
N THR A 671 -4.69 -17.85 34.03
CA THR A 671 -4.05 -18.68 35.05
C THR A 671 -2.53 -18.58 34.90
N LEU A 672 -1.92 -18.10 35.97
CA LEU A 672 -0.53 -17.70 36.15
C LEU A 672 0.45 -18.87 35.97
N GLU A 673 0.44 -19.56 34.82
CA GLU A 673 1.62 -20.26 34.38
C GLU A 673 2.59 -19.19 33.90
N THR A 674 3.68 -19.02 34.64
CA THR A 674 4.87 -18.33 34.11
C THR A 674 5.11 -18.87 32.70
N PRO A 675 5.17 -18.01 31.67
CA PRO A 675 5.30 -18.49 30.30
C PRO A 675 6.52 -19.42 30.26
N SER A 676 6.29 -20.67 29.87
CA SER A 676 7.38 -21.66 29.81
C SER A 676 8.50 -21.07 28.95
N PRO A 677 9.78 -21.22 29.35
CA PRO A 677 10.88 -20.68 28.58
C PRO A 677 10.80 -21.14 27.13
N SER A 678 11.01 -20.20 26.19
CA SER A 678 11.00 -20.47 24.75
C SER A 678 12.00 -21.57 24.41
N LEU A 679 11.62 -22.43 23.46
CA LEU A 679 12.53 -23.46 22.96
C LEU A 679 13.71 -22.80 22.23
N PRO A 680 14.95 -23.30 22.38
CA PRO A 680 16.07 -22.90 21.51
C PRO A 680 15.71 -23.09 20.03
N GLU A 681 16.24 -22.23 19.15
CA GLU A 681 15.85 -22.17 17.73
C GLU A 681 16.08 -23.50 17.00
N GLU A 682 17.18 -24.19 17.31
CA GLU A 682 17.56 -25.48 16.75
C GLU A 682 16.59 -26.58 17.18
N LEU A 683 16.18 -26.54 18.44
CA LEU A 683 15.30 -27.52 19.07
C LEU A 683 13.84 -27.33 18.61
N ALA A 684 13.40 -26.08 18.45
CA ALA A 684 12.14 -25.76 17.77
C ALA A 684 12.15 -26.21 16.30
N CYS A 685 13.26 -25.99 15.57
CA CYS A 685 13.42 -26.47 14.20
C CYS A 685 13.41 -28.00 14.09
N TRP A 686 13.96 -28.71 15.09
CA TRP A 686 13.98 -30.17 15.14
C TRP A 686 12.58 -30.76 15.40
N PHE A 687 11.84 -30.19 16.34
CA PHE A 687 10.45 -30.57 16.62
C PHE A 687 9.47 -30.19 15.51
N ARG A 688 9.84 -29.23 14.65
CA ARG A 688 8.98 -28.78 13.55
C ARG A 688 8.52 -29.97 12.69
N VAL A 689 7.20 -30.08 12.53
CA VAL A 689 6.56 -30.96 11.56
C VAL A 689 6.78 -30.37 10.16
N ASP A 690 7.53 -31.10 9.32
CA ASP A 690 7.79 -30.71 7.93
C ASP A 690 7.30 -31.80 6.99
N LEU A 691 6.14 -31.56 6.40
CA LEU A 691 5.47 -32.45 5.46
C LEU A 691 5.80 -32.12 3.99
N SER A 692 6.79 -31.25 3.74
CA SER A 692 7.19 -30.90 2.38
C SER A 692 7.63 -32.12 1.57
N LEU A 693 7.35 -32.06 0.27
CA LEU A 693 8.04 -32.89 -0.73
C LEU A 693 9.43 -32.29 -0.91
N ARG A 694 10.48 -32.96 -0.43
CA ARG A 694 11.81 -32.74 -1.02
C ARG A 694 11.68 -33.25 -2.46
N GLY A 695 11.82 -32.36 -3.43
CA GLY A 695 11.92 -32.78 -4.83
C GLY A 695 13.00 -33.86 -4.90
N CYS A 696 12.62 -35.05 -5.32
CA CYS A 696 13.60 -36.01 -5.82
C CYS A 696 14.33 -35.27 -6.93
N SER A 697 15.60 -34.93 -6.68
CA SER A 697 16.53 -34.53 -7.72
C SER A 697 16.70 -35.76 -8.60
N GLY A 698 15.98 -35.77 -9.72
CA GLY A 698 16.29 -36.54 -10.92
C GLY A 698 17.02 -35.63 -11.89
#